data_AF-A0A8D2MSS0-F1
#
_entry.id   AF-A0A8D2MSS0-F1
#
_cell.length_a   1.000
_cell.length_b   1.000
_cell.length_c   1.000
_cell.angle_alpha   90.00
_cell.angle_beta   90.00
_cell.angle_gamma   90.00
#
_symmetry.space_group_name_H-M   'P 1'
#
loop_
_entity.id
_entity.type
_entity.pdbx_description
1 polymer ?
#
loop_
_entity_poly.entity_id
_entity_poly.type
_entity_poly.pdbx_seq_one_letter_code
_entity_poly.pdbx_strand_id
1 'polypeptide(L)'
;MLEQEGLSHISCSAASEQVAYLLVERAALLARLEVAAQQLGPHSSMDGLQFCREELEQEQALPAGDGGDLDEAAHRLVESQEEIPGLDAQSKEQSGADRAELQRAMEHNSRLDKEILALRARVQTLDLERKAFLELVEQLKEEICEYQRSERPEPPAPEGLGVASLQAQGTQEEAGADGDPGASRAAPYQEHGDQGVETLHKRCREAMESTEGRNSQLLHKLQKLEQEQEGLVEHNEKLESILGETQSQSKQESKVEGLHQKMLESCQETIDKLGSQLGERRERRKQLASELELLREDLKAEKVLGSQGLPDSHSQLPGHKNTFPNLQRASAIRDLVDVSHEKPHKDSALLIPEASEVLQDRGQSPKVEQKQEDPCAEAKTYEEQMAKVVFLEEQIKNLREEQEVLCSELLESNKKKEELEKQLKESSEEKRLLLEEIAQLRCDIRSAWEQGDMRRISPALEQRENRFLPWQSSAGSLEGSLKQGVSEERFQQQEEKLQQLRQDLRRVQNLCSSAERELRYEREKNADLQRQNLLLQQECTKVKAELKQARAKLSETTETCSSLSAQWDRSQQKVKELELELSKCSQADKLRSSLQERLAQEKSRAGEAQKKVSKLQQKLKDSQHQLLLAEARASDKKLLEEELKEARENEARVQQELHEEQLKRRLLEQQVEELRQQLRHSRETEASLAKMHVELQAKTLHVLEDEKKLDAGEHVQCQKENQKLSEQLMLLKEENKALYEEGVRLLNQKDLYVRKYNEMQLRHKDKIRRAKETFIHEVKQRDSRIKQLENELSESKLQVEKVRGHIQGFSCKGRLQGHRCFQKHSLVAKKGQWLLAGSGMVWSRSRELILPLAP
;
A
#
# COMPACT_ATOMS: atom_id res chain seq x y z
N MET A 1 -46.93 -4.73 -5.73
CA MET A 1 -46.49 -4.16 -4.44
C MET A 1 -47.59 -3.33 -3.79
N LEU A 2 -47.94 -2.12 -4.26
CA LEU A 2 -48.96 -1.28 -3.56
C LEU A 2 -50.33 -1.94 -3.40
N GLU A 3 -50.76 -2.77 -4.36
CA GLU A 3 -51.99 -3.57 -4.24
C GLU A 3 -51.88 -4.76 -3.28
N GLN A 4 -50.70 -5.35 -3.11
CA GLN A 4 -50.46 -6.43 -2.14
C GLN A 4 -50.44 -5.91 -0.70
N GLU A 5 -50.08 -4.63 -0.52
CA GLU A 5 -50.08 -3.93 0.77
C GLU A 5 -51.44 -3.29 1.11
N GLY A 6 -52.51 -3.59 0.35
CA GLY A 6 -53.86 -3.07 0.61
C GLY A 6 -54.07 -1.60 0.24
N LEU A 7 -53.12 -0.96 -0.46
CA LEU A 7 -53.18 0.45 -0.89
C LEU A 7 -53.64 0.60 -2.34
N SER A 8 -54.65 -0.18 -2.73
CA SER A 8 -55.20 -0.20 -4.10
C SER A 8 -55.85 1.12 -4.54
N HIS A 9 -56.27 1.97 -3.60
CA HIS A 9 -56.85 3.27 -3.91
C HIS A 9 -55.83 4.31 -4.43
N ILE A 10 -54.53 4.02 -4.31
CA ILE A 10 -53.42 4.91 -4.68
C ILE A 10 -52.66 4.35 -5.90
N SER A 11 -52.85 3.08 -6.26
CA SER A 11 -52.19 2.50 -7.44
C SER A 11 -52.64 3.16 -8.76
N CYS A 12 -53.82 3.79 -8.77
CA CYS A 12 -54.39 4.49 -9.92
C CYS A 12 -54.08 5.99 -9.99
N SER A 13 -53.40 6.57 -8.98
CA SER A 13 -53.07 8.00 -8.96
C SER A 13 -51.73 8.29 -9.65
N ALA A 14 -51.43 9.56 -9.95
CA ALA A 14 -50.19 9.93 -10.63
C ALA A 14 -48.96 9.56 -9.79
N ALA A 15 -47.84 9.20 -10.44
CA ALA A 15 -46.62 8.78 -9.73
C ALA A 15 -46.13 9.80 -8.68
N SER A 16 -46.35 11.11 -8.93
CA SER A 16 -46.06 12.16 -7.97
C SER A 16 -46.94 12.11 -6.71
N GLU A 17 -48.22 11.74 -6.84
CA GLU A 17 -49.15 11.59 -5.73
C GLU A 17 -48.88 10.32 -4.93
N GLN A 18 -48.51 9.23 -5.60
CA GLN A 18 -48.06 8.00 -4.96
C GLN A 18 -46.82 8.23 -4.08
N VAL A 19 -45.83 8.96 -4.62
CA VAL A 19 -44.61 9.32 -3.87
C VAL A 19 -44.94 10.26 -2.70
N ALA A 20 -45.80 11.26 -2.91
CA ALA A 20 -46.22 12.16 -1.84
C ALA A 20 -46.90 11.41 -0.69
N TYR A 21 -47.80 10.46 -1.01
CA TYR A 21 -48.48 9.65 -0.02
C TYR A 21 -47.51 8.77 0.78
N LEU A 22 -46.59 8.09 0.10
CA LEU A 22 -45.58 7.24 0.74
C LEU A 22 -44.64 8.05 1.65
N LEU A 23 -44.32 9.29 1.29
CA LEU A 23 -43.50 10.18 2.12
C LEU A 23 -44.26 10.63 3.38
N VAL A 24 -45.56 10.88 3.29
CA VAL A 24 -46.41 11.22 4.45
C VAL A 24 -46.55 10.02 5.39
N GLU A 25 -46.82 8.82 4.87
CA GLU A 25 -46.89 7.59 5.67
C GLU A 25 -45.55 7.29 6.36
N ARG A 26 -44.43 7.45 5.65
CA ARG A 26 -43.10 7.30 6.25
C ARG A 26 -42.86 8.30 7.37
N ALA A 27 -43.29 9.55 7.22
CA ALA A 27 -43.17 10.56 8.28
C ALA A 27 -44.04 10.22 9.50
N ALA A 28 -45.27 9.72 9.28
CA ALA A 28 -46.15 9.28 10.35
C ALA A 28 -45.58 8.07 11.12
N LEU A 29 -45.00 7.10 10.42
CA LEU A 29 -44.33 5.95 11.04
C LEU A 29 -43.09 6.37 11.84
N LEU A 30 -42.29 7.30 11.33
CA LEU A 30 -41.15 7.84 12.06
C LEU A 30 -41.59 8.58 13.32
N ALA A 31 -42.66 9.37 13.27
CA ALA A 31 -43.22 10.03 14.45
C ALA A 31 -43.73 9.02 15.49
N ARG A 32 -44.35 7.91 15.06
CA ARG A 32 -44.80 6.84 15.97
C ARG A 32 -43.63 6.08 16.59
N LEU A 33 -42.56 5.83 15.83
CA LEU A 33 -41.34 5.22 16.33
C LEU A 33 -40.60 6.14 17.30
N GLU A 34 -40.63 7.44 17.08
CA GLU A 34 -40.01 8.44 17.97
C GLU A 34 -40.78 8.53 19.30
N VAL A 35 -42.11 8.44 19.27
CA VAL A 35 -42.94 8.31 20.48
C VAL A 35 -42.70 6.98 21.20
N ALA A 36 -42.56 5.88 20.46
CA ALA A 36 -42.22 4.57 21.04
C ALA A 36 -40.81 4.55 21.66
N ALA A 37 -39.85 5.24 21.04
CA ALA A 37 -38.49 5.41 21.56
C ALA A 37 -38.46 6.30 22.81
N GLN A 38 -39.33 7.31 22.90
CA GLN A 38 -39.47 8.14 24.10
C GLN A 38 -40.16 7.39 25.26
N GLN A 39 -41.03 6.42 24.98
CA GLN A 39 -41.58 5.52 26.01
C GLN A 39 -40.54 4.49 26.50
N LEU A 40 -39.47 4.26 25.75
CA LEU A 40 -38.34 3.38 26.08
C LEU A 40 -37.07 4.19 26.41
N GLY A 41 -37.21 5.22 27.24
CA GLY A 41 -36.08 6.03 27.70
C GLY A 41 -35.09 5.26 28.61
N PRO A 42 -33.86 5.77 28.81
CA PRO A 42 -32.71 5.01 29.32
C PRO A 42 -32.69 4.72 30.85
N HIS A 43 -33.84 4.78 31.53
CA HIS A 43 -33.92 4.63 32.99
C HIS A 43 -34.82 3.49 33.49
N SER A 44 -34.99 2.42 32.71
CA SER A 44 -35.83 1.27 33.12
C SER A 44 -35.16 -0.10 32.94
N SER A 45 -33.82 -0.17 32.94
CA SER A 45 -33.08 -1.44 32.81
C SER A 45 -32.64 -2.07 34.15
N MET A 46 -33.26 -1.71 35.28
CA MET A 46 -32.96 -2.33 36.59
C MET A 46 -34.17 -2.81 37.40
N ASP A 47 -35.42 -2.60 36.95
CA ASP A 47 -36.61 -3.03 37.72
C ASP A 47 -37.39 -4.19 37.09
N GLY A 48 -37.09 -4.58 35.85
CA GLY A 48 -37.75 -5.71 35.16
C GLY A 48 -37.18 -7.10 35.45
N LEU A 49 -36.04 -7.19 36.15
CA LEU A 49 -35.35 -8.45 36.45
C LEU A 49 -35.32 -8.81 37.94
N GLN A 50 -35.96 -8.01 38.80
CA GLN A 50 -36.17 -8.32 40.22
C GLN A 50 -37.54 -8.94 40.50
N PHE A 51 -38.51 -8.84 39.58
CA PHE A 51 -39.85 -9.42 39.77
C PHE A 51 -39.94 -10.94 39.52
N CYS A 52 -38.93 -11.58 38.89
CA CYS A 52 -38.93 -13.02 38.63
C CYS A 52 -37.90 -13.81 39.46
N ARG A 53 -37.27 -13.16 40.44
CA ARG A 53 -36.29 -13.80 41.35
C ARG A 53 -36.85 -14.02 42.76
N GLU A 54 -37.93 -13.35 43.13
CA GLU A 54 -38.52 -13.44 44.47
C GLU A 54 -39.59 -14.55 44.61
N GLU A 55 -40.05 -15.18 43.51
CA GLU A 55 -40.98 -16.33 43.57
C GLU A 55 -40.29 -17.70 43.61
N LEU A 56 -38.96 -17.77 43.47
CA LEU A 56 -38.19 -19.04 43.49
C LEU A 56 -37.44 -19.29 44.81
N GLU A 57 -37.39 -18.30 45.70
CA GLU A 57 -36.77 -18.42 47.04
C GLU A 57 -37.80 -18.63 48.16
N GLN A 58 -39.10 -18.73 47.82
CA GLN A 58 -40.19 -18.93 48.79
C GLN A 58 -40.70 -20.38 48.88
N GLU A 59 -40.02 -21.35 48.25
CA GLU A 59 -40.30 -22.80 48.37
C GLU A 59 -39.09 -23.62 48.89
N GLN A 60 -38.26 -23.03 49.76
CA GLN A 60 -37.33 -23.79 50.60
C GLN A 60 -37.67 -23.61 52.08
N ALA A 61 -38.80 -24.18 52.48
CA ALA A 61 -39.12 -24.47 53.87
C ALA A 61 -39.50 -25.96 54.00
N LEU A 62 -38.56 -26.74 54.53
CA LEU A 62 -38.65 -28.12 55.01
C LEU A 62 -39.92 -28.38 55.87
N PRO A 63 -40.40 -29.64 56.12
CA PRO A 63 -39.55 -30.82 56.33
C PRO A 63 -40.05 -32.23 55.89
N ALA A 64 -39.06 -33.11 55.77
CA ALA A 64 -39.03 -34.55 56.13
C ALA A 64 -40.32 -35.40 56.00
N GLY A 65 -40.26 -36.40 55.12
CA GLY A 65 -41.22 -37.51 55.08
C GLY A 65 -40.82 -38.61 54.09
N ASP A 66 -40.12 -39.60 54.62
CA ASP A 66 -40.06 -41.03 54.28
C ASP A 66 -40.49 -41.54 52.89
N GLY A 67 -39.56 -42.28 52.26
CA GLY A 67 -39.80 -43.62 51.71
C GLY A 67 -40.75 -43.81 50.52
N GLY A 68 -40.16 -44.13 49.35
CA GLY A 68 -40.78 -44.97 48.32
C GLY A 68 -41.05 -44.28 46.99
N ASP A 69 -40.77 -44.98 45.91
CA ASP A 69 -41.07 -44.65 44.51
C ASP A 69 -40.14 -43.63 43.82
N LEU A 70 -38.83 -43.95 43.79
CA LEU A 70 -37.82 -43.26 42.97
C LEU A 70 -37.65 -43.84 41.54
N ASP A 71 -38.28 -44.95 41.18
CA ASP A 71 -37.98 -45.62 39.89
C ASP A 71 -38.90 -45.23 38.72
N GLU A 72 -40.17 -44.94 38.97
CA GLU A 72 -41.13 -44.62 37.88
C GLU A 72 -40.98 -43.17 37.39
N ALA A 73 -40.64 -42.24 38.29
CA ALA A 73 -40.36 -40.84 37.94
C ALA A 73 -38.98 -40.66 37.29
N ALA A 74 -38.00 -41.50 37.66
CA ALA A 74 -36.68 -41.51 37.03
C ALA A 74 -36.76 -42.00 35.57
N HIS A 75 -37.56 -43.03 35.28
CA HIS A 75 -37.72 -43.52 33.90
C HIS A 75 -38.39 -42.51 32.96
N ARG A 76 -39.36 -41.73 33.42
CA ARG A 76 -39.98 -40.67 32.60
C ARG A 76 -39.10 -39.43 32.42
N LEU A 77 -38.18 -39.17 33.35
CA LEU A 77 -37.16 -38.12 33.23
C LEU A 77 -36.03 -38.49 32.26
N VAL A 78 -35.68 -39.78 32.18
CA VAL A 78 -34.67 -40.27 31.22
C VAL A 78 -35.20 -40.21 29.79
N GLU A 79 -36.46 -40.60 29.54
CA GLU A 79 -37.06 -40.53 28.20
C GLU A 79 -37.30 -39.09 27.71
N SER A 80 -37.43 -38.11 28.62
CA SER A 80 -37.50 -36.69 28.26
C SER A 80 -36.13 -35.99 28.23
N GLN A 81 -35.06 -36.62 28.74
CA GLN A 81 -33.67 -36.13 28.65
C GLN A 81 -32.96 -36.50 27.34
N GLU A 82 -33.46 -37.47 26.57
CA GLU A 82 -32.84 -37.86 25.28
C GLU A 82 -33.22 -36.94 24.10
N GLU A 83 -34.22 -36.04 24.23
CA GLU A 83 -34.56 -35.03 23.21
C GLU A 83 -33.93 -33.64 23.45
N ILE A 84 -33.28 -33.42 24.59
CA ILE A 84 -32.69 -32.12 24.99
C ILE A 84 -31.30 -31.79 24.41
N PRO A 85 -30.39 -32.75 24.04
CA PRO A 85 -29.06 -32.35 23.58
C PRO A 85 -29.07 -31.65 22.20
N GLY A 86 -30.11 -31.86 21.39
CA GLY A 86 -30.29 -31.18 20.11
C GLY A 86 -30.66 -29.70 20.28
N LEU A 87 -31.57 -29.39 21.21
CA LEU A 87 -32.02 -28.01 21.46
C LEU A 87 -30.95 -27.18 22.20
N ASP A 88 -30.18 -27.78 23.11
CA ASP A 88 -29.07 -27.10 23.78
C ASP A 88 -27.88 -26.81 22.85
N ALA A 89 -27.60 -27.72 21.91
CA ALA A 89 -26.58 -27.49 20.88
C ALA A 89 -27.03 -26.41 19.89
N GLN A 90 -28.29 -26.48 19.42
CA GLN A 90 -28.85 -25.53 18.46
C GLN A 90 -29.04 -24.14 19.09
N SER A 91 -29.41 -24.05 20.38
CA SER A 91 -29.51 -22.78 21.11
C SER A 91 -28.15 -22.15 21.40
N LYS A 92 -27.10 -22.95 21.69
CA LYS A 92 -25.72 -22.44 21.83
C LYS A 92 -25.13 -21.99 20.49
N GLU A 93 -25.45 -22.69 19.40
CA GLU A 93 -25.00 -22.34 18.05
C GLU A 93 -25.72 -21.08 17.53
N GLN A 94 -27.02 -20.95 17.79
CA GLN A 94 -27.81 -19.73 17.52
C GLN A 94 -27.34 -18.55 18.39
N SER A 95 -27.11 -18.75 19.68
CA SER A 95 -26.55 -17.71 20.56
C SER A 95 -25.15 -17.25 20.12
N GLY A 96 -24.32 -18.18 19.63
CA GLY A 96 -23.02 -17.87 19.04
C GLY A 96 -23.13 -17.08 17.73
N ALA A 97 -24.05 -17.47 16.86
CA ALA A 97 -24.32 -16.79 15.59
C ALA A 97 -24.88 -15.37 15.81
N ASP A 98 -25.85 -15.21 16.72
CA ASP A 98 -26.46 -13.93 17.08
C ASP A 98 -25.42 -12.99 17.73
N ARG A 99 -24.52 -13.54 18.56
CA ARG A 99 -23.43 -12.75 19.15
C ARG A 99 -22.41 -12.30 18.10
N ALA A 100 -22.09 -13.15 17.12
CA ALA A 100 -21.21 -12.80 16.02
C ALA A 100 -21.86 -11.79 15.06
N GLU A 101 -23.17 -11.88 14.84
CA GLU A 101 -23.95 -10.92 14.06
C GLU A 101 -24.03 -9.56 14.74
N LEU A 102 -24.28 -9.53 16.05
CA LEU A 102 -24.26 -8.31 16.85
C LEU A 102 -22.87 -7.65 16.83
N GLN A 103 -21.80 -8.45 16.92
CA GLN A 103 -20.42 -7.94 16.82
C GLN A 103 -20.14 -7.33 15.44
N ARG A 104 -20.58 -7.98 14.35
CA ARG A 104 -20.49 -7.43 12.99
C ARG A 104 -21.28 -6.13 12.84
N ALA A 105 -22.48 -6.06 13.41
CA ALA A 105 -23.32 -4.86 13.39
C ALA A 105 -22.69 -3.70 14.18
N MET A 106 -22.08 -3.98 15.33
CA MET A 106 -21.34 -2.99 16.12
C MET A 106 -20.11 -2.45 15.39
N GLU A 107 -19.34 -3.33 14.74
CA GLU A 107 -18.19 -2.92 13.93
C GLU A 107 -18.61 -2.10 12.72
N HIS A 108 -19.71 -2.46 12.06
CA HIS A 108 -20.29 -1.70 10.97
C HIS A 108 -20.78 -0.31 11.43
N ASN A 109 -21.51 -0.23 12.55
CA ASN A 109 -21.92 1.06 13.11
C ASN A 109 -20.73 1.92 13.53
N SER A 110 -19.68 1.32 14.12
CA SER A 110 -18.45 2.04 14.45
C SER A 110 -17.73 2.58 13.20
N ARG A 111 -17.79 1.87 12.07
CA ARG A 111 -17.27 2.38 10.78
C ARG A 111 -18.12 3.53 10.25
N LEU A 112 -19.44 3.39 10.27
CA LEU A 112 -20.36 4.46 9.87
C LEU A 112 -20.19 5.72 10.73
N ASP A 113 -20.00 5.59 12.03
CA ASP A 113 -19.77 6.74 12.91
C ASP A 113 -18.47 7.48 12.55
N LYS A 114 -17.40 6.75 12.20
CA LYS A 114 -16.15 7.35 11.72
C LYS A 114 -16.34 8.05 10.38
N GLU A 115 -17.10 7.46 9.47
CA GLU A 115 -17.44 8.08 8.18
C GLU A 115 -18.29 9.34 8.36
N ILE A 116 -19.30 9.29 9.23
CA ILE A 116 -20.13 10.46 9.57
C ILE A 116 -19.27 11.57 10.17
N LEU A 117 -18.33 11.26 11.06
CA LEU A 117 -17.40 12.26 11.61
C LEU A 117 -16.47 12.84 10.53
N ALA A 118 -15.92 12.01 9.64
CA ALA A 118 -15.09 12.46 8.53
C ALA A 118 -15.87 13.34 7.54
N LEU A 119 -17.13 12.98 7.24
CA LEU A 119 -18.02 13.77 6.40
C LEU A 119 -18.36 15.10 7.05
N ARG A 120 -18.65 15.13 8.37
CA ARG A 120 -18.89 16.37 9.11
C ARG A 120 -17.66 17.29 9.09
N ALA A 121 -16.47 16.75 9.31
CA ALA A 121 -15.23 17.51 9.22
C ALA A 121 -15.01 18.08 7.81
N ARG A 122 -15.25 17.28 6.76
CA ARG A 122 -15.15 17.73 5.38
C ARG A 122 -16.17 18.81 5.02
N VAL A 123 -17.41 18.69 5.49
CA VAL A 123 -18.44 19.74 5.31
C VAL A 123 -17.99 21.03 5.99
N GLN A 124 -17.44 20.97 7.21
CA GLN A 124 -16.89 22.15 7.88
C GLN A 124 -15.74 22.78 7.09
N THR A 125 -14.82 21.99 6.53
CA THR A 125 -13.75 22.52 5.67
C THR A 125 -14.31 23.17 4.41
N LEU A 126 -15.27 22.52 3.73
CA LEU A 126 -15.92 23.09 2.55
C LEU A 126 -16.69 24.37 2.87
N ASP A 127 -17.30 24.47 4.06
CA ASP A 127 -17.96 25.69 4.52
C ASP A 127 -16.95 26.82 4.80
N LEU A 128 -15.77 26.51 5.33
CA LEU A 128 -14.68 27.48 5.50
C LEU A 128 -14.13 27.95 4.14
N GLU A 129 -13.91 27.02 3.20
CA GLU A 129 -13.51 27.36 1.83
C GLU A 129 -14.57 28.23 1.15
N ARG A 130 -15.86 27.87 1.28
CA ARG A 130 -16.98 28.67 0.76
C ARG A 130 -16.99 30.08 1.36
N LYS A 131 -16.74 30.24 2.66
CA LYS A 131 -16.62 31.56 3.31
C LYS A 131 -15.45 32.36 2.75
N ALA A 132 -14.28 31.74 2.61
CA ALA A 132 -13.12 32.40 2.01
C ALA A 132 -13.36 32.82 0.55
N PHE A 133 -14.06 32.00 -0.24
CA PHE A 133 -14.47 32.36 -1.60
C PHE A 133 -15.47 33.52 -1.62
N LEU A 134 -16.41 33.56 -0.67
CA LEU A 134 -17.36 34.67 -0.55
C LEU A 134 -16.64 35.97 -0.18
N GLU A 135 -15.70 35.93 0.76
CA GLU A 135 -14.85 37.08 1.14
C GLU A 135 -14.03 37.58 -0.06
N LEU A 136 -13.41 36.68 -0.83
CA LEU A 136 -12.68 37.06 -2.05
C LEU A 136 -13.60 37.68 -3.11
N VAL A 137 -14.83 37.16 -3.25
CA VAL A 137 -15.82 37.74 -4.16
C VAL A 137 -16.27 39.12 -3.70
N GLU A 138 -16.39 39.37 -2.40
CA GLU A 138 -16.67 40.71 -1.86
C GLU A 138 -15.49 41.66 -2.08
N GLN A 139 -14.25 41.23 -1.84
CA GLN A 139 -13.05 42.00 -2.16
C GLN A 139 -12.97 42.36 -3.65
N LEU A 140 -13.23 41.40 -4.54
CA LEU A 140 -13.26 41.65 -5.98
C LEU A 140 -14.40 42.60 -6.37
N LYS A 141 -15.55 42.54 -5.70
CA LYS A 141 -16.63 43.51 -5.92
C LYS A 141 -16.20 44.91 -5.47
N GLU A 142 -15.53 45.03 -4.34
CA GLU A 142 -14.98 46.30 -3.84
C GLU A 142 -13.93 46.86 -4.80
N GLU A 143 -12.98 46.05 -5.25
CA GLU A 143 -11.97 46.43 -6.25
C GLU A 143 -12.63 46.87 -7.57
N ILE A 144 -13.64 46.13 -8.06
CA ILE A 144 -14.40 46.53 -9.26
C ILE A 144 -15.14 47.84 -9.03
N CYS A 145 -15.70 48.06 -7.84
CA CYS A 145 -16.35 49.33 -7.49
C CYS A 145 -15.35 50.48 -7.39
N GLU A 146 -14.13 50.26 -6.87
CA GLU A 146 -13.05 51.25 -6.86
C GLU A 146 -12.52 51.54 -8.26
N TYR A 147 -12.41 50.53 -9.12
CA TYR A 147 -12.03 50.69 -10.53
C TYR A 147 -13.08 51.51 -11.31
N GLN A 148 -14.36 51.24 -11.08
CA GLN A 148 -15.47 51.99 -11.68
C GLN A 148 -15.59 53.42 -11.15
N ARG A 149 -15.13 53.70 -9.91
CA ARG A 149 -15.02 55.06 -9.38
C ARG A 149 -13.81 55.81 -9.95
N SER A 150 -12.70 55.12 -10.22
CA SER A 150 -11.47 55.72 -10.78
C SER A 150 -11.53 55.92 -12.30
N GLU A 151 -12.39 55.20 -13.03
CA GLU A 151 -12.65 55.40 -14.46
C GLU A 151 -13.77 56.42 -14.80
N ARG A 152 -14.44 57.03 -13.81
CA ARG A 152 -15.38 58.14 -14.06
C ARG A 152 -14.67 59.49 -13.94
N PRO A 153 -14.53 60.27 -15.02
CA PRO A 153 -14.29 61.71 -14.92
C PRO A 153 -15.52 62.37 -14.30
N GLU A 154 -15.30 63.23 -13.29
CA GLU A 154 -16.32 64.19 -12.87
C GLU A 154 -16.80 65.02 -14.07
N PRO A 155 -18.11 65.25 -14.25
CA PRO A 155 -18.59 66.25 -15.19
C PRO A 155 -18.23 67.66 -14.68
N PRO A 156 -17.93 68.62 -15.58
CA PRO A 156 -17.58 69.96 -15.16
C PRO A 156 -18.80 70.62 -14.51
N ALA A 157 -18.60 71.22 -13.33
CA ALA A 157 -19.48 72.27 -12.85
C ALA A 157 -19.38 73.47 -13.85
N PRO A 158 -20.48 74.15 -14.15
CA PRO A 158 -20.42 75.39 -14.93
C PRO A 158 -19.87 76.50 -14.03
N GLU A 159 -18.66 76.97 -14.31
CA GLU A 159 -18.20 78.25 -13.77
C GLU A 159 -19.01 79.37 -14.44
N GLY A 160 -19.80 80.05 -13.61
CA GLY A 160 -20.19 81.41 -13.87
C GLY A 160 -19.07 82.37 -13.46
N LEU A 161 -18.62 83.13 -14.45
CA LEU A 161 -18.09 84.51 -14.37
C LEU A 161 -16.69 84.69 -13.79
N GLY A 162 -15.77 85.22 -14.60
CA GLY A 162 -14.51 85.69 -14.02
C GLY A 162 -13.41 86.37 -14.83
N VAL A 163 -13.63 86.79 -16.07
CA VAL A 163 -12.85 87.85 -16.76
C VAL A 163 -11.42 87.49 -17.23
N ALA A 164 -11.26 87.62 -18.55
CA ALA A 164 -10.10 88.03 -19.37
C ALA A 164 -8.77 88.36 -18.65
N SER A 165 -7.58 88.10 -19.19
CA SER A 165 -7.17 88.23 -20.59
C SER A 165 -5.71 87.78 -20.78
N LEU A 166 -5.40 87.28 -21.98
CA LEU A 166 -4.13 87.35 -22.73
C LEU A 166 -2.90 86.61 -22.15
N GLN A 167 -2.46 85.49 -22.74
CA GLN A 167 -1.74 85.35 -24.02
C GLN A 167 -0.31 85.92 -23.98
N ALA A 168 0.70 85.05 -23.90
CA ALA A 168 1.94 85.17 -24.67
C ALA A 168 2.77 83.87 -24.62
N GLN A 169 3.33 83.56 -25.78
CA GLN A 169 4.21 82.45 -26.13
C GLN A 169 5.64 82.66 -25.60
N GLY A 170 6.37 81.54 -25.45
CA GLY A 170 7.61 81.32 -26.21
C GLY A 170 8.93 81.97 -25.74
N THR A 171 9.88 81.07 -25.45
CA THR A 171 11.31 81.06 -25.87
C THR A 171 12.37 81.98 -25.23
N GLN A 172 13.53 81.35 -24.96
CA GLN A 172 14.92 81.88 -24.79
C GLN A 172 15.17 82.68 -23.50
N GLU A 173 16.36 82.78 -22.89
CA GLU A 173 17.75 82.37 -23.15
C GLU A 173 18.58 82.53 -21.84
N GLU A 174 19.86 82.19 -21.94
CA GLU A 174 21.00 82.25 -21.02
C GLU A 174 21.14 83.31 -19.88
N ALA A 175 21.82 82.83 -18.81
CA ALA A 175 22.99 83.37 -18.06
C ALA A 175 23.01 84.75 -17.34
N GLY A 176 23.63 84.73 -16.14
CA GLY A 176 24.35 85.85 -15.48
C GLY A 176 23.63 86.44 -14.25
N ALA A 177 24.06 86.13 -13.01
CA ALA A 177 24.97 86.91 -12.14
C ALA A 177 24.40 88.31 -11.77
N ASP A 178 24.23 88.71 -10.52
CA ASP A 178 25.30 88.93 -9.52
C ASP A 178 24.69 89.29 -8.14
N GLY A 179 25.42 89.07 -7.05
CA GLY A 179 25.04 89.51 -5.70
C GLY A 179 25.61 88.70 -4.53
N ASP A 180 26.92 88.80 -4.29
CA ASP A 180 27.59 88.46 -3.03
C ASP A 180 27.69 89.73 -2.12
N PRO A 181 27.93 89.62 -0.80
CA PRO A 181 29.32 89.88 -0.39
C PRO A 181 29.82 89.11 0.86
N GLY A 182 30.97 88.46 0.69
CA GLY A 182 32.14 88.64 1.57
C GLY A 182 32.30 87.63 2.72
N ALA A 183 33.51 87.22 3.10
CA ALA A 183 34.85 87.50 2.62
C ALA A 183 35.77 86.40 3.17
N SER A 184 36.71 85.93 2.34
CA SER A 184 37.86 85.14 2.78
C SER A 184 38.75 85.95 3.72
N ARG A 185 39.13 85.38 4.86
CA ARG A 185 40.35 85.75 5.58
C ARG A 185 41.24 84.51 5.69
N ALA A 186 42.38 84.56 5.01
CA ALA A 186 43.48 83.61 5.19
C ALA A 186 44.12 83.77 6.58
N ALA A 187 44.45 82.64 7.24
CA ALA A 187 45.62 82.36 8.11
C ALA A 187 45.30 81.13 9.02
N PRO A 188 46.28 80.51 9.71
CA PRO A 188 47.04 79.35 9.25
C PRO A 188 46.77 78.08 10.09
N TYR A 189 47.17 76.92 9.55
CA TYR A 189 47.64 75.73 10.28
C TYR A 189 47.05 75.44 11.68
N GLN A 190 46.21 74.42 11.79
CA GLN A 190 46.31 73.51 12.92
C GLN A 190 45.89 72.09 12.54
N GLU A 191 46.89 71.23 12.34
CA GLU A 191 46.77 69.78 12.36
C GLU A 191 46.07 69.36 13.66
N HIS A 192 44.84 68.84 13.57
CA HIS A 192 44.26 67.90 14.54
C HIS A 192 42.98 67.29 13.94
N GLY A 193 43.12 66.40 12.95
CA GLY A 193 41.98 65.77 12.25
C GLY A 193 41.99 64.24 12.19
N ASP A 194 43.13 63.58 12.38
CA ASP A 194 43.22 62.15 12.03
C ASP A 194 42.63 61.18 13.07
N GLN A 195 42.47 61.59 14.33
CA GLN A 195 41.89 60.73 15.36
C GLN A 195 40.35 60.60 15.27
N GLY A 196 39.65 61.63 14.78
CA GLY A 196 38.19 61.61 14.62
C GLY A 196 37.75 60.72 13.45
N VAL A 197 38.51 60.75 12.36
CA VAL A 197 38.22 59.97 11.15
C VAL A 197 38.56 58.50 11.36
N GLU A 198 39.67 58.17 12.02
CA GLU A 198 40.00 56.79 12.41
C GLU A 198 38.98 56.17 13.38
N THR A 199 38.51 56.94 14.38
CA THR A 199 37.50 56.44 15.32
C THR A 199 36.12 56.26 14.71
N LEU A 200 35.76 57.06 13.69
CA LEU A 200 34.55 56.85 12.90
C LEU A 200 34.67 55.63 11.98
N HIS A 201 35.80 55.47 11.28
CA HIS A 201 36.04 54.26 10.46
C HIS A 201 36.07 52.98 11.30
N LYS A 202 36.62 53.05 12.52
CA LYS A 202 36.59 51.92 13.45
C LYS A 202 35.16 51.56 13.87
N ARG A 203 34.33 52.55 14.22
CA ARG A 203 32.91 52.32 14.55
C ARG A 203 32.11 51.79 13.37
N CYS A 204 32.33 52.31 12.16
CA CYS A 204 31.67 51.81 10.96
C CYS A 204 32.07 50.36 10.66
N ARG A 205 33.36 50.02 10.84
CA ARG A 205 33.84 48.64 10.68
C ARG A 205 33.21 47.70 11.69
N GLU A 206 33.19 48.06 12.96
CA GLU A 206 32.54 47.29 14.03
C GLU A 206 31.03 47.13 13.80
N ALA A 207 30.36 48.16 13.27
CA ALA A 207 28.95 48.09 12.90
C ALA A 207 28.73 47.14 11.71
N MET A 208 29.59 47.18 10.69
CA MET A 208 29.52 46.25 9.55
C MET A 208 29.76 44.82 10.00
N GLU A 209 30.79 44.56 10.81
CA GLU A 209 31.08 43.23 11.38
C GLU A 209 29.90 42.72 12.24
N SER A 210 29.25 43.61 13.01
CA SER A 210 28.03 43.28 13.77
C SER A 210 26.84 42.93 12.87
N THR A 211 26.67 43.63 11.75
CA THR A 211 25.61 43.34 10.77
C THR A 211 25.92 42.08 9.95
N GLU A 212 27.19 41.82 9.62
CA GLU A 212 27.63 40.60 8.94
C GLU A 212 27.45 39.38 9.84
N GLY A 213 27.74 39.51 11.14
CA GLY A 213 27.44 38.48 12.14
C GLY A 213 25.94 38.18 12.23
N ARG A 214 25.09 39.21 12.24
CA ARG A 214 23.63 39.05 12.22
C ARG A 214 23.12 38.45 10.91
N ASN A 215 23.64 38.86 9.76
CA ASN A 215 23.30 38.29 8.46
C ASN A 215 23.74 36.84 8.35
N SER A 216 24.91 36.48 8.88
CA SER A 216 25.38 35.09 8.92
C SER A 216 24.46 34.20 9.78
N GLN A 217 23.97 34.72 10.91
CA GLN A 217 22.99 34.02 11.75
C GLN A 217 21.62 33.89 11.06
N LEU A 218 21.17 34.92 10.34
CA LEU A 218 19.91 34.86 9.57
C LEU A 218 20.01 33.90 8.38
N LEU A 219 21.15 33.87 7.68
CA LEU A 219 21.41 32.90 6.63
C LEU A 219 21.38 31.47 7.16
N HIS A 220 22.01 31.20 8.30
CA HIS A 220 21.95 29.88 8.92
C HIS A 220 20.51 29.50 9.34
N LYS A 221 19.69 30.46 9.78
CA LYS A 221 18.27 30.21 10.10
C LYS A 221 17.45 29.94 8.85
N LEU A 222 17.66 30.69 7.78
CA LEU A 222 17.01 30.48 6.48
C LEU A 222 17.34 29.10 5.93
N GLN A 223 18.63 28.73 5.92
CA GLN A 223 19.07 27.42 5.44
C GLN A 223 18.47 26.27 6.26
N LYS A 224 18.28 26.47 7.57
CA LYS A 224 17.60 25.48 8.43
C LYS A 224 16.11 25.35 8.09
N LEU A 225 15.42 26.47 7.86
CA LEU A 225 14.02 26.48 7.46
C LEU A 225 13.81 25.89 6.05
N GLU A 226 14.76 26.10 5.14
CA GLU A 226 14.78 25.46 3.82
C GLU A 226 14.89 23.94 3.95
N GLN A 227 15.81 23.44 4.78
CA GLN A 227 15.92 21.99 5.05
C GLN A 227 14.65 21.41 5.70
N GLU A 228 14.02 22.16 6.61
CA GLU A 228 12.75 21.75 7.22
C GLU A 228 11.60 21.73 6.19
N GLN A 229 11.54 22.69 5.26
CA GLN A 229 10.59 22.68 4.15
C GLN A 229 10.85 21.53 3.17
N GLU A 230 12.11 21.24 2.82
CA GLU A 230 12.47 20.08 1.99
C GLU A 230 12.01 18.78 2.64
N GLY A 231 12.24 18.60 3.95
CA GLY A 231 11.76 17.43 4.69
C GLY A 231 10.23 17.30 4.72
N LEU A 232 9.51 18.43 4.82
CA LEU A 232 8.05 18.45 4.75
C LEU A 232 7.52 18.14 3.33
N VAL A 233 8.21 18.63 2.29
CA VAL A 233 7.88 18.31 0.89
C VAL A 233 8.07 16.82 0.63
N GLU A 234 9.20 16.23 1.03
CA GLU A 234 9.43 14.79 0.91
C GLU A 234 8.39 13.96 1.67
N HIS A 235 7.94 14.44 2.83
CA HIS A 235 6.89 13.78 3.60
C HIS A 235 5.53 13.87 2.89
N ASN A 236 5.20 15.03 2.30
CA ASN A 236 3.98 15.20 1.51
C ASN A 236 4.00 14.33 0.25
N GLU A 237 5.11 14.25 -0.47
CA GLU A 237 5.25 13.35 -1.63
C GLU A 237 5.04 11.89 -1.24
N LYS A 238 5.56 11.46 -0.08
CA LYS A 238 5.33 10.11 0.46
C LYS A 238 3.85 9.90 0.81
N LEU A 239 3.19 10.87 1.43
CA LEU A 239 1.76 10.80 1.74
C LEU A 239 0.89 10.75 0.47
N GLU A 240 1.22 11.55 -0.55
CA GLU A 240 0.53 11.54 -1.84
C GLU A 240 0.70 10.19 -2.55
N SER A 241 1.89 9.59 -2.49
CA SER A 241 2.14 8.23 -2.99
C SER A 241 1.27 7.19 -2.27
N ILE A 242 1.22 7.23 -0.93
CA ILE A 242 0.42 6.31 -0.13
C ILE A 242 -1.08 6.48 -0.41
N LEU A 243 -1.56 7.73 -0.52
CA LEU A 243 -2.95 8.02 -0.88
C LEU A 243 -3.30 7.52 -2.29
N GLY A 244 -2.38 7.69 -3.25
CA GLY A 244 -2.53 7.19 -4.62
C GLY A 244 -2.58 5.66 -4.69
N GLU A 245 -1.72 4.98 -3.92
CA GLU A 245 -1.72 3.51 -3.80
C GLU A 245 -3.01 3.00 -3.14
N THR A 246 -3.45 3.63 -2.05
CA THR A 246 -4.69 3.27 -1.33
C THR A 246 -5.92 3.48 -2.21
N GLN A 247 -5.97 4.57 -2.97
CA GLN A 247 -7.07 4.83 -3.91
C GLN A 247 -7.05 3.86 -5.10
N SER A 248 -5.87 3.42 -5.52
CA SER A 248 -5.74 2.41 -6.58
C SER A 248 -6.15 1.02 -6.07
N GLN A 249 -5.84 0.69 -4.82
CA GLN A 249 -6.29 -0.53 -4.16
C GLN A 249 -7.82 -0.54 -3.99
N SER A 250 -8.46 0.54 -3.52
CA SER A 250 -9.93 0.54 -3.38
C SER A 250 -10.66 0.48 -4.73
N LYS A 251 -10.09 1.07 -5.78
CA LYS A 251 -10.59 0.92 -7.16
C LYS A 251 -10.42 -0.50 -7.71
N GLN A 252 -9.44 -1.25 -7.21
CA GLN A 252 -9.23 -2.65 -7.57
C GLN A 252 -10.15 -3.57 -6.75
N GLU A 253 -10.29 -3.32 -5.46
CA GLU A 253 -11.21 -4.04 -4.56
C GLU A 253 -12.66 -3.89 -5.03
N SER A 254 -13.13 -2.69 -5.34
CA SER A 254 -14.48 -2.48 -5.90
C SER A 254 -14.73 -3.18 -7.24
N LYS A 255 -13.69 -3.34 -8.08
CA LYS A 255 -13.79 -4.14 -9.31
C LYS A 255 -13.84 -5.63 -9.01
N VAL A 256 -13.09 -6.10 -8.02
CA VAL A 256 -13.08 -7.49 -7.58
C VAL A 256 -14.41 -7.84 -6.92
N GLU A 257 -14.97 -6.95 -6.09
CA GLU A 257 -16.32 -7.07 -5.51
C GLU A 257 -17.38 -7.10 -6.60
N GLY A 258 -17.30 -6.22 -7.61
CA GLY A 258 -18.24 -6.24 -8.74
C GLY A 258 -18.15 -7.52 -9.59
N LEU A 259 -16.98 -8.14 -9.69
CA LEU A 259 -16.83 -9.45 -10.34
C LEU A 259 -17.35 -10.59 -9.47
N HIS A 260 -17.10 -10.56 -8.16
CA HIS A 260 -17.67 -11.52 -7.21
C HIS A 260 -19.20 -11.45 -7.18
N GLN A 261 -19.78 -10.25 -7.23
CA GLN A 261 -21.22 -10.04 -7.29
C GLN A 261 -21.83 -10.64 -8.57
N LYS A 262 -21.22 -10.40 -9.73
CA LYS A 262 -21.67 -11.02 -11.00
C LYS A 262 -21.54 -12.54 -11.01
N MET A 263 -20.50 -13.06 -10.37
CA MET A 263 -20.31 -14.51 -10.23
C MET A 263 -21.39 -15.11 -9.31
N LEU A 264 -21.71 -14.44 -8.21
CA LEU A 264 -22.78 -14.84 -7.29
C LEU A 264 -24.15 -14.78 -7.96
N GLU A 265 -24.43 -13.74 -8.74
CA GLU A 265 -25.67 -13.63 -9.54
C GLU A 265 -25.77 -14.76 -10.57
N SER A 266 -24.68 -15.05 -11.30
CA SER A 266 -24.64 -16.17 -12.24
C SER A 266 -24.82 -17.52 -11.55
N CYS A 267 -24.21 -17.74 -10.37
CA CYS A 267 -24.38 -18.95 -9.59
C CYS A 267 -25.83 -19.07 -9.08
N GLN A 268 -26.42 -17.98 -8.59
CA GLN A 268 -27.81 -17.95 -8.14
C GLN A 268 -28.77 -18.29 -9.27
N GLU A 269 -28.59 -17.72 -10.47
CA GLU A 269 -29.40 -18.07 -11.63
C GLU A 269 -29.29 -19.55 -12.01
N THR A 270 -28.10 -20.15 -11.90
CA THR A 270 -27.94 -21.59 -12.16
C THR A 270 -28.65 -22.44 -11.10
N ILE A 271 -28.61 -22.02 -9.83
CA ILE A 271 -29.32 -22.68 -8.73
C ILE A 271 -30.83 -22.60 -8.96
N ASP A 272 -31.36 -21.43 -9.34
CA ASP A 272 -32.79 -21.25 -9.59
C ASP A 272 -33.29 -22.06 -10.80
N LYS A 273 -32.47 -22.15 -11.86
CA LYS A 273 -32.73 -23.01 -13.03
C LYS A 273 -32.78 -24.49 -12.64
N LEU A 274 -31.80 -24.96 -11.85
CA LEU A 274 -31.78 -26.34 -11.36
C LEU A 274 -32.92 -26.62 -10.39
N GLY A 275 -33.25 -25.67 -9.51
CA GLY A 275 -34.39 -25.73 -8.60
C GLY A 275 -35.72 -25.88 -9.34
N SER A 276 -35.91 -25.09 -10.40
CA SER A 276 -37.09 -25.17 -11.27
C SER A 276 -37.18 -26.54 -11.98
N GLN A 277 -36.06 -27.05 -12.52
CA GLN A 277 -36.02 -28.39 -13.14
C GLN A 277 -36.31 -29.51 -12.14
N LEU A 278 -35.83 -29.39 -10.90
CA LEU A 278 -36.13 -30.35 -9.83
C LEU A 278 -37.61 -30.25 -9.38
N GLY A 279 -38.17 -29.05 -9.37
CA GLY A 279 -39.60 -28.79 -9.13
C GLY A 279 -40.47 -29.46 -10.18
N GLU A 280 -40.18 -29.26 -11.47
CA GLU A 280 -40.86 -29.92 -12.57
C GLU A 280 -40.72 -31.45 -12.50
N ARG A 281 -39.53 -31.97 -12.18
CA ARG A 281 -39.33 -33.42 -11.97
C ARG A 281 -40.11 -33.95 -10.77
N ARG A 282 -40.29 -33.17 -9.72
CA ARG A 282 -41.12 -33.55 -8.56
C ARG A 282 -42.60 -33.57 -8.97
N GLU A 283 -43.06 -32.61 -9.76
CA GLU A 283 -44.44 -32.57 -10.24
C GLU A 283 -44.76 -33.71 -11.23
N ARG A 284 -43.85 -34.00 -12.17
CA ARG A 284 -43.96 -35.19 -13.04
C ARG A 284 -44.01 -36.49 -12.25
N ARG A 285 -43.24 -36.59 -11.14
CA ARG A 285 -43.32 -37.76 -10.25
C ARG A 285 -44.65 -37.86 -9.51
N LYS A 286 -45.26 -36.74 -9.10
CA LYS A 286 -46.61 -36.74 -8.52
C LYS A 286 -47.66 -37.17 -9.54
N GLN A 287 -47.60 -36.63 -10.76
CA GLN A 287 -48.48 -37.02 -11.85
C GLN A 287 -48.40 -38.52 -12.15
N LEU A 288 -47.19 -39.06 -12.29
CA LEU A 288 -46.98 -40.51 -12.46
C LEU A 288 -47.49 -41.33 -11.27
N ALA A 289 -47.34 -40.83 -10.04
CA ALA A 289 -47.89 -41.51 -8.86
C ALA A 289 -49.42 -41.54 -8.88
N SER A 290 -50.07 -40.43 -9.25
CA SER A 290 -51.53 -40.35 -9.42
C SER A 290 -52.02 -41.24 -10.56
N GLU A 291 -51.31 -41.30 -11.69
CA GLU A 291 -51.62 -42.22 -12.79
C GLU A 291 -51.49 -43.68 -12.38
N LEU A 292 -50.47 -44.04 -11.61
CA LEU A 292 -50.30 -45.40 -11.07
C LEU A 292 -51.37 -45.75 -10.04
N GLU A 293 -51.86 -44.77 -9.28
CA GLU A 293 -52.97 -44.95 -8.33
C GLU A 293 -54.29 -45.15 -9.06
N LEU A 294 -54.56 -44.37 -10.10
CA LEU A 294 -55.72 -44.56 -10.99
C LEU A 294 -55.68 -45.95 -11.65
N LEU A 295 -54.53 -46.36 -12.19
CA LEU A 295 -54.38 -47.70 -12.77
C LEU A 295 -54.57 -48.81 -11.74
N ARG A 296 -54.21 -48.58 -10.47
CA ARG A 296 -54.48 -49.55 -9.38
C ARG A 296 -55.96 -49.61 -9.03
N GLU A 297 -56.68 -48.49 -9.10
CA GLU A 297 -58.12 -48.45 -8.93
C GLU A 297 -58.84 -49.16 -10.08
N ASP A 298 -58.40 -48.94 -11.32
CA ASP A 298 -58.91 -49.64 -12.50
C ASP A 298 -58.67 -51.16 -12.40
N LEU A 299 -57.48 -51.58 -11.97
CA LEU A 299 -57.16 -53.01 -11.80
C LEU A 299 -57.92 -53.64 -10.61
N LYS A 300 -58.31 -52.83 -9.60
CA LYS A 300 -59.23 -53.26 -8.54
C LYS A 300 -60.67 -53.36 -9.07
N ALA A 301 -61.13 -52.42 -9.89
CA ALA A 301 -62.44 -52.47 -10.53
C ALA A 301 -62.56 -53.65 -11.50
N GLU A 302 -61.49 -53.96 -12.23
CA GLU A 302 -61.41 -55.09 -13.15
C GLU A 302 -61.38 -56.44 -12.39
N LYS A 303 -60.74 -56.51 -11.22
CA LYS A 303 -60.85 -57.68 -10.32
C LYS A 303 -62.23 -57.88 -9.73
N VAL A 304 -63.01 -56.81 -9.54
CA VAL A 304 -64.42 -56.89 -9.12
C VAL A 304 -65.31 -57.38 -10.27
N LEU A 305 -64.95 -57.10 -11.53
CA LEU A 305 -65.63 -57.61 -12.73
C LEU A 305 -65.18 -59.03 -13.13
N GLY A 306 -63.96 -59.46 -12.80
CA GLY A 306 -63.39 -60.76 -13.12
C GLY A 306 -63.87 -61.95 -12.26
N SER A 307 -64.76 -61.72 -11.27
CA SER A 307 -65.38 -62.79 -10.47
C SER A 307 -66.76 -63.24 -10.97
N GLN A 308 -67.21 -62.78 -12.14
CA GLN A 308 -68.42 -63.30 -12.80
C GLN A 308 -68.11 -63.72 -14.24
N GLY A 309 -68.06 -65.03 -14.49
CA GLY A 309 -68.25 -65.59 -15.84
C GLY A 309 -67.08 -66.41 -16.41
N LEU A 310 -66.95 -67.66 -15.97
CA LEU A 310 -66.58 -68.81 -16.83
C LEU A 310 -67.85 -69.21 -17.63
N PRO A 311 -67.78 -69.87 -18.81
CA PRO A 311 -66.95 -71.06 -19.03
C PRO A 311 -66.32 -71.31 -20.42
N ASP A 312 -65.29 -72.16 -20.38
CA ASP A 312 -64.94 -73.29 -21.26
C ASP A 312 -64.90 -73.15 -22.80
N SER A 313 -63.72 -73.43 -23.39
CA SER A 313 -63.47 -74.67 -24.15
C SER A 313 -62.12 -74.67 -24.91
N HIS A 314 -61.37 -75.75 -24.72
CA HIS A 314 -60.47 -76.48 -25.64
C HIS A 314 -59.81 -75.73 -26.83
N SER A 315 -58.47 -75.73 -26.89
CA SER A 315 -57.67 -76.62 -27.77
C SER A 315 -56.28 -76.07 -28.19
N GLN A 316 -55.29 -76.96 -28.05
CA GLN A 316 -54.10 -77.17 -28.90
C GLN A 316 -52.93 -76.14 -28.96
N LEU A 317 -51.85 -76.54 -28.28
CA LEU A 317 -50.41 -76.38 -28.60
C LEU A 317 -50.07 -76.75 -30.07
N PRO A 318 -48.86 -76.43 -30.67
CA PRO A 318 -47.55 -76.49 -29.99
C PRO A 318 -46.37 -75.61 -30.47
N GLY A 319 -45.37 -75.53 -29.57
CA GLY A 319 -43.92 -75.53 -29.89
C GLY A 319 -43.29 -74.21 -30.35
N HIS A 320 -42.10 -73.78 -29.90
CA HIS A 320 -40.98 -74.48 -29.30
C HIS A 320 -40.06 -73.50 -28.55
N LYS A 321 -39.79 -73.85 -27.28
CA LYS A 321 -38.51 -73.84 -26.54
C LYS A 321 -37.66 -72.55 -26.45
N ASN A 322 -37.84 -71.88 -25.31
CA ASN A 322 -36.84 -71.48 -24.30
C ASN A 322 -35.37 -71.86 -24.54
N THR A 323 -34.45 -70.93 -24.26
CA THR A 323 -33.28 -71.15 -23.40
C THR A 323 -32.83 -69.83 -22.75
N PHE A 324 -33.28 -69.59 -21.52
CA PHE A 324 -32.51 -68.90 -20.46
C PHE A 324 -31.54 -69.96 -19.84
N PRO A 325 -30.51 -69.66 -18.98
CA PRO A 325 -30.56 -68.62 -17.95
C PRO A 325 -29.23 -68.02 -17.37
N ASN A 326 -29.42 -67.00 -16.53
CA ASN A 326 -28.75 -66.66 -15.24
C ASN A 326 -27.22 -66.55 -15.06
N LEU A 327 -26.82 -65.48 -14.34
CA LEU A 327 -26.11 -65.48 -13.02
C LEU A 327 -25.74 -64.01 -12.67
N GLN A 328 -26.37 -63.30 -11.72
CA GLN A 328 -26.15 -63.28 -10.26
C GLN A 328 -24.68 -63.17 -9.75
N ARG A 329 -24.39 -61.99 -9.15
CA ARG A 329 -23.79 -61.75 -7.80
C ARG A 329 -22.29 -61.37 -7.67
N ALA A 330 -22.06 -60.46 -6.69
CA ALA A 330 -20.84 -60.02 -5.98
C ALA A 330 -19.96 -59.00 -6.72
N SER A 331 -19.67 -57.78 -6.24
CA SER A 331 -19.34 -57.19 -4.92
C SER A 331 -17.95 -57.53 -4.38
N ALA A 332 -17.16 -56.48 -4.16
CA ALA A 332 -15.88 -56.37 -3.45
C ALA A 332 -14.63 -56.83 -4.22
N ILE A 333 -13.68 -55.90 -4.44
CA ILE A 333 -12.51 -55.73 -3.56
C ILE A 333 -11.75 -54.46 -3.99
N ARG A 334 -11.28 -53.76 -2.95
CA ARG A 334 -10.46 -52.56 -2.93
C ARG A 334 -8.98 -52.97 -3.10
N ASP A 335 -8.19 -52.06 -3.65
CA ASP A 335 -6.72 -51.93 -3.49
C ASP A 335 -5.80 -52.96 -4.18
N LEU A 336 -5.14 -52.53 -5.26
CA LEU A 336 -3.67 -52.54 -5.30
C LEU A 336 -3.12 -51.61 -6.41
N VAL A 337 -2.24 -50.72 -5.98
CA VAL A 337 -1.24 -49.99 -6.78
C VAL A 337 -0.26 -51.02 -7.36
N ASP A 338 0.09 -50.95 -8.66
CA ASP A 338 1.46 -50.65 -9.12
C ASP A 338 1.63 -50.75 -10.65
N VAL A 339 2.32 -49.73 -11.20
CA VAL A 339 3.29 -49.78 -12.31
C VAL A 339 2.87 -50.39 -13.66
N SER A 340 2.69 -49.51 -14.67
CA SER A 340 3.65 -49.36 -15.79
C SER A 340 3.09 -48.52 -16.92
N HIS A 341 3.94 -47.62 -17.41
CA HIS A 341 3.90 -47.00 -18.73
C HIS A 341 3.49 -47.97 -19.85
N GLU A 342 2.56 -47.56 -20.70
CA GLU A 342 2.70 -47.77 -22.14
C GLU A 342 1.92 -46.72 -22.94
N LYS A 343 2.66 -45.98 -23.77
CA LYS A 343 2.11 -45.24 -24.91
C LYS A 343 1.50 -46.25 -25.89
N PRO A 344 0.52 -45.84 -26.70
CA PRO A 344 0.79 -45.98 -28.12
C PRO A 344 0.61 -44.68 -28.91
N HIS A 345 1.44 -44.64 -29.93
CA HIS A 345 1.50 -43.66 -30.98
C HIS A 345 0.26 -43.66 -31.87
N LYS A 346 0.05 -42.46 -32.43
CA LYS A 346 -0.67 -42.12 -33.66
C LYS A 346 -0.63 -43.24 -34.71
N ASP A 347 -1.78 -43.46 -35.36
CA ASP A 347 -1.85 -43.71 -36.80
C ASP A 347 -2.96 -42.84 -37.41
N SER A 348 -2.55 -42.01 -38.37
CA SER A 348 -3.40 -41.32 -39.32
C SER A 348 -2.83 -41.67 -40.69
N ALA A 349 -3.57 -42.40 -41.53
CA ALA A 349 -3.40 -42.34 -42.97
C ALA A 349 -4.55 -42.98 -43.75
N LEU A 350 -5.31 -42.09 -44.42
CA LEU A 350 -5.54 -42.07 -45.88
C LEU A 350 -6.52 -43.05 -46.57
N LEU A 351 -7.66 -42.45 -46.98
CA LEU A 351 -8.05 -42.18 -48.39
C LEU A 351 -8.86 -43.22 -49.24
N ILE A 352 -10.16 -42.86 -49.40
CA ILE A 352 -11.06 -42.78 -50.60
C ILE A 352 -11.38 -44.04 -51.45
N PRO A 353 -12.25 -43.94 -52.50
CA PRO A 353 -13.63 -43.43 -52.68
C PRO A 353 -14.56 -44.49 -53.32
N GLU A 354 -15.87 -44.24 -53.41
CA GLU A 354 -16.75 -44.52 -54.58
C GLU A 354 -18.22 -44.32 -54.12
N ALA A 355 -18.86 -43.21 -54.49
CA ALA A 355 -19.55 -42.92 -55.75
C ALA A 355 -21.02 -43.44 -55.80
N SER A 356 -21.92 -42.48 -55.56
CA SER A 356 -23.07 -42.09 -56.40
C SER A 356 -24.21 -43.08 -56.71
N GLU A 357 -25.45 -42.61 -56.46
CA GLU A 357 -26.61 -42.48 -57.38
C GLU A 357 -27.91 -42.40 -56.52
N VAL A 358 -28.96 -41.60 -56.72
CA VAL A 358 -29.39 -40.61 -57.73
C VAL A 358 -30.73 -39.98 -57.23
N LEU A 359 -31.12 -38.83 -57.80
CA LEU A 359 -32.37 -38.01 -57.63
C LEU A 359 -32.38 -37.06 -56.41
N GLN A 360 -32.16 -35.74 -56.50
CA GLN A 360 -32.40 -34.71 -57.52
C GLN A 360 -33.87 -34.54 -57.94
N ASP A 361 -34.55 -33.61 -57.26
CA ASP A 361 -35.36 -32.62 -57.97
C ASP A 361 -35.08 -31.20 -57.46
N ARG A 362 -35.13 -30.25 -58.39
CA ARG A 362 -34.36 -29.02 -58.49
C ARG A 362 -35.32 -27.86 -58.71
N GLY A 363 -35.17 -26.77 -57.96
CA GLY A 363 -36.11 -25.64 -58.04
C GLY A 363 -35.58 -24.25 -57.65
N GLN A 364 -34.33 -23.93 -58.03
CA GLN A 364 -33.83 -22.60 -58.41
C GLN A 364 -33.73 -21.43 -57.40
N SER A 365 -32.47 -21.00 -57.26
CA SER A 365 -31.82 -19.82 -56.66
C SER A 365 -32.15 -18.47 -57.39
N PRO A 366 -31.66 -17.25 -56.99
CA PRO A 366 -30.21 -16.92 -56.95
C PRO A 366 -29.67 -15.92 -55.88
N LYS A 367 -28.43 -16.22 -55.44
CA LYS A 367 -27.24 -15.38 -55.13
C LYS A 367 -27.36 -14.07 -54.31
N VAL A 368 -26.70 -14.04 -53.14
CA VAL A 368 -25.70 -13.01 -52.75
C VAL A 368 -24.58 -13.66 -51.89
N GLU A 369 -23.35 -13.55 -52.41
CA GLU A 369 -22.00 -13.46 -51.77
C GLU A 369 -21.69 -14.10 -50.41
N GLN A 370 -21.06 -15.29 -50.48
CA GLN A 370 -19.72 -15.61 -49.99
C GLN A 370 -19.10 -14.72 -48.88
N LYS A 371 -19.11 -15.21 -47.65
CA LYS A 371 -17.92 -15.21 -46.78
C LYS A 371 -17.78 -16.56 -46.08
N GLN A 372 -16.59 -17.11 -46.27
CA GLN A 372 -16.10 -18.41 -45.91
C GLN A 372 -15.63 -18.33 -44.44
N GLU A 373 -16.32 -18.98 -43.52
CA GLU A 373 -15.79 -19.24 -42.18
C GLU A 373 -14.82 -20.41 -42.27
N ASP A 374 -13.60 -20.17 -41.80
CA ASP A 374 -12.45 -21.05 -41.86
C ASP A 374 -12.49 -22.06 -40.68
N PRO A 375 -12.72 -23.37 -40.91
CA PRO A 375 -12.73 -24.39 -39.85
C PRO A 375 -11.35 -24.60 -39.18
N CYS A 376 -10.31 -23.92 -39.67
CA CYS A 376 -8.94 -24.03 -39.19
C CYS A 376 -8.66 -23.24 -37.91
N ALA A 377 -9.56 -22.32 -37.50
CA ALA A 377 -9.35 -21.49 -36.31
C ALA A 377 -9.65 -22.25 -34.99
N GLU A 378 -10.68 -23.10 -34.96
CA GLU A 378 -11.07 -23.85 -33.75
C GLU A 378 -10.12 -25.02 -33.43
N ALA A 379 -9.53 -25.66 -34.45
CA ALA A 379 -8.53 -26.69 -34.25
C ALA A 379 -7.25 -26.12 -33.60
N LYS A 380 -6.83 -24.92 -34.02
CA LYS A 380 -5.64 -24.24 -33.47
C LYS A 380 -5.85 -23.76 -32.04
N THR A 381 -7.07 -23.33 -31.68
CA THR A 381 -7.37 -22.93 -30.29
C THR A 381 -7.41 -24.15 -29.35
N TYR A 382 -7.91 -25.30 -29.81
CA TYR A 382 -7.87 -26.54 -29.04
C TYR A 382 -6.43 -27.05 -28.85
N GLU A 383 -5.60 -26.98 -29.89
CA GLU A 383 -4.19 -27.38 -29.85
C GLU A 383 -3.37 -26.46 -28.91
N GLU A 384 -3.64 -25.14 -28.93
CA GLU A 384 -3.03 -24.18 -28.00
C GLU A 384 -3.51 -24.38 -26.55
N GLN A 385 -4.78 -24.76 -26.34
CA GLN A 385 -5.30 -25.12 -25.02
C GLN A 385 -4.67 -26.41 -24.49
N MET A 386 -4.48 -27.43 -25.33
CA MET A 386 -3.80 -28.67 -24.95
C MET A 386 -2.32 -28.44 -24.61
N ALA A 387 -1.62 -27.58 -25.36
CA ALA A 387 -0.24 -27.20 -25.01
C ALA A 387 -0.15 -26.51 -23.64
N LYS A 388 -1.14 -25.67 -23.28
CA LYS A 388 -1.22 -25.03 -21.96
C LYS A 388 -1.51 -26.02 -20.85
N VAL A 389 -2.38 -27.01 -21.08
CA VAL A 389 -2.66 -28.08 -20.11
C VAL A 389 -1.41 -28.91 -19.85
N VAL A 390 -0.71 -29.36 -20.89
CA VAL A 390 0.54 -30.13 -20.75
C VAL A 390 1.62 -29.32 -20.02
N PHE A 391 1.73 -28.02 -20.28
CA PHE A 391 2.67 -27.16 -19.57
C PHE A 391 2.32 -27.02 -18.07
N LEU A 392 1.04 -26.90 -17.73
CA LEU A 392 0.59 -26.84 -16.35
C LEU A 392 0.76 -28.18 -15.64
N GLU A 393 0.52 -29.30 -16.31
CA GLU A 393 0.76 -30.65 -15.79
C GLU A 393 2.24 -30.87 -15.46
N GLU A 394 3.15 -30.41 -16.33
CA GLU A 394 4.59 -30.49 -16.08
C GLU A 394 5.02 -29.59 -14.91
N GLN A 395 4.46 -28.37 -14.80
CA GLN A 395 4.74 -27.52 -13.63
C GLN A 395 4.22 -28.13 -12.32
N ILE A 396 3.04 -28.75 -12.34
CA ILE A 396 2.50 -29.45 -11.18
C ILE A 396 3.37 -30.65 -10.82
N LYS A 397 3.90 -31.38 -11.80
CA LYS A 397 4.82 -32.51 -11.60
C LYS A 397 6.13 -32.05 -10.97
N ASN A 398 6.74 -30.99 -11.50
CA ASN A 398 7.97 -30.43 -10.93
C ASN A 398 7.76 -29.94 -9.49
N LEU A 399 6.64 -29.30 -9.19
CA LEU A 399 6.30 -28.88 -7.83
C LEU A 399 6.11 -30.07 -6.87
N ARG A 400 5.58 -31.21 -7.34
CA ARG A 400 5.50 -32.43 -6.53
C ARG A 400 6.88 -33.02 -6.28
N GLU A 401 7.73 -33.09 -7.29
CA GLU A 401 9.11 -33.58 -7.15
C GLU A 401 9.92 -32.69 -6.18
N GLU A 402 9.79 -31.36 -6.29
CA GLU A 402 10.39 -30.42 -5.33
C GLU A 402 9.86 -30.61 -3.91
N GLN A 403 8.55 -30.85 -3.75
CA GLN A 403 7.96 -31.12 -2.45
C GLN A 403 8.50 -32.43 -1.84
N GLU A 404 8.68 -33.48 -2.64
CA GLU A 404 9.22 -34.77 -2.20
C GLU A 404 10.70 -34.67 -1.78
N VAL A 405 11.49 -33.90 -2.52
CA VAL A 405 12.89 -33.59 -2.16
C VAL A 405 12.96 -32.83 -0.84
N LEU A 406 12.13 -31.79 -0.65
CA LEU A 406 12.07 -31.04 0.60
C LEU A 406 11.64 -31.91 1.79
N CYS A 407 10.68 -32.83 1.58
CA CYS A 407 10.29 -33.80 2.62
C CYS A 407 11.45 -34.74 2.99
N SER A 408 12.25 -35.16 2.02
CA SER A 408 13.42 -36.02 2.24
C SER A 408 14.54 -35.27 2.98
N GLU A 409 14.83 -34.03 2.58
CA GLU A 409 15.81 -33.16 3.25
C GLU A 409 15.41 -32.84 4.69
N LEU A 410 14.11 -32.59 4.94
CA LEU A 410 13.59 -32.36 6.29
C LEU A 410 13.75 -33.60 7.18
N LEU A 411 13.54 -34.79 6.63
CA LEU A 411 13.72 -36.06 7.34
C LEU A 411 15.19 -36.32 7.67
N GLU A 412 16.12 -36.01 6.77
CA GLU A 412 17.55 -36.07 7.04
C GLU A 412 18.00 -35.03 8.07
N SER A 413 17.46 -33.82 8.01
CA SER A 413 17.73 -32.75 8.98
C SER A 413 17.26 -33.14 10.37
N ASN A 414 16.07 -33.75 10.49
CA ASN A 414 15.57 -34.28 11.75
C ASN A 414 16.44 -35.41 12.31
N LYS A 415 16.90 -36.34 11.47
CA LYS A 415 17.86 -37.39 11.91
C LYS A 415 19.17 -36.79 12.44
N LYS A 416 19.71 -35.76 11.78
CA LYS A 416 20.91 -35.05 12.24
C LYS A 416 20.67 -34.34 13.58
N LYS A 417 19.49 -33.75 13.75
CA LYS A 417 19.09 -33.13 15.02
C LYS A 417 19.00 -34.14 16.16
N GLU A 418 18.39 -35.30 15.93
CA GLU A 418 18.31 -36.38 16.92
C GLU A 418 19.70 -36.90 17.34
N GLU A 419 20.61 -37.06 16.38
CA GLU A 419 21.99 -37.47 16.66
C GLU A 419 22.75 -36.42 17.51
N LEU A 420 22.59 -35.13 17.19
CA LEU A 420 23.18 -34.05 17.99
C LEU A 420 22.58 -33.97 19.40
N GLU A 421 21.27 -34.20 19.55
CA GLU A 421 20.62 -34.28 20.87
C GLU A 421 21.15 -35.46 21.68
N LYS A 422 21.43 -36.60 21.03
CA LYS A 422 22.04 -37.77 21.69
C LYS A 422 23.46 -37.47 22.16
N GLN A 423 24.30 -36.87 21.32
CA GLN A 423 25.66 -36.48 21.69
C GLN A 423 25.68 -35.43 22.81
N LEU A 424 24.72 -34.50 22.81
CA LEU A 424 24.59 -33.52 23.88
C LEU A 424 24.20 -34.18 25.21
N LYS A 425 23.29 -35.16 25.18
CA LYS A 425 22.92 -35.95 26.36
C LYS A 425 24.12 -36.71 26.90
N GLU A 426 24.85 -37.45 26.05
CA GLU A 426 26.06 -38.18 26.45
C GLU A 426 27.11 -37.25 27.07
N SER A 427 27.40 -36.11 26.44
CA SER A 427 28.34 -35.10 27.00
C SER A 427 27.85 -34.51 28.32
N SER A 428 26.53 -34.34 28.50
CA SER A 428 25.96 -33.85 29.76
C SER A 428 26.08 -34.88 30.88
N GLU A 429 26.00 -36.18 30.57
CA GLU A 429 26.18 -37.26 31.52
C GLU A 429 27.65 -37.44 31.91
N GLU A 430 28.57 -37.33 30.96
CA GLU A 430 30.01 -37.30 31.23
C GLU A 430 30.38 -36.14 32.16
N LYS A 431 29.86 -34.93 31.91
CA LYS A 431 30.06 -33.77 32.79
C LYS A 431 29.53 -34.03 34.20
N ARG A 432 28.38 -34.69 34.32
CA ARG A 432 27.79 -35.06 35.62
C ARG A 432 28.71 -36.04 36.37
N LEU A 433 29.21 -37.07 35.69
CA LEU A 433 30.14 -38.06 36.28
C LEU A 433 31.46 -37.41 36.70
N LEU A 434 32.03 -36.51 35.89
CA LEU A 434 33.24 -35.77 36.25
C LEU A 434 33.03 -34.86 37.48
N LEU A 435 31.86 -34.23 37.61
CA LEU A 435 31.53 -33.44 38.79
C LEU A 435 31.40 -34.29 40.05
N GLU A 436 30.84 -35.50 39.92
CA GLU A 436 30.77 -36.48 41.01
C GLU A 436 32.16 -36.97 41.43
N GLU A 437 33.04 -37.25 40.47
CA GLU A 437 34.44 -37.61 40.73
C GLU A 437 35.22 -36.47 41.41
N ILE A 438 35.03 -35.23 40.96
CA ILE A 438 35.63 -34.05 41.61
C ILE A 438 35.11 -33.89 43.05
N ALA A 439 33.83 -34.18 43.30
CA ALA A 439 33.27 -34.15 44.64
C ALA A 439 33.88 -35.25 45.53
N GLN A 440 34.03 -36.47 44.99
CA GLN A 440 34.67 -37.58 45.68
C GLN A 440 36.13 -37.28 46.04
N LEU A 441 36.93 -36.81 45.08
CA LEU A 441 38.33 -36.42 45.30
C LEU A 441 38.45 -35.31 46.36
N ARG A 442 37.51 -34.38 46.41
CA ARG A 442 37.47 -33.34 47.45
C ARG A 442 37.19 -33.91 48.85
N CYS A 443 36.35 -34.94 48.94
CA CYS A 443 36.12 -35.68 50.19
C CYS A 443 37.37 -36.46 50.61
N ASP A 444 38.02 -37.15 49.66
CA ASP A 444 39.23 -37.94 49.92
C ASP A 444 40.38 -37.04 50.40
N ILE A 445 40.60 -35.89 49.74
CA ILE A 445 41.57 -34.88 50.19
C ILE A 445 41.23 -34.44 51.62
N ARG A 446 39.97 -34.08 51.92
CA ARG A 446 39.59 -33.66 53.28
C ARG A 446 39.91 -34.72 54.33
N SER A 447 39.63 -35.99 54.03
CA SER A 447 39.92 -37.11 54.94
C SER A 447 41.43 -37.37 55.12
N ALA A 448 42.24 -37.19 54.07
CA ALA A 448 43.70 -37.31 54.13
C ALA A 448 44.36 -36.18 54.95
N TRP A 449 43.78 -34.98 54.89
CA TRP A 449 44.22 -33.85 55.71
C TRP A 449 43.87 -34.06 57.19
N GLU A 450 42.70 -34.62 57.50
CA GLU A 450 42.30 -34.98 58.86
C GLU A 450 43.17 -36.12 59.46
N GLN A 451 43.70 -37.02 58.64
CA GLN A 451 44.68 -38.04 59.07
C GLN A 451 46.11 -37.50 59.23
N GLY A 452 46.47 -36.42 58.52
CA GLY A 452 47.82 -35.84 58.50
C GLY A 452 48.17 -34.96 59.71
N ASP A 453 47.17 -34.47 60.46
CA ASP A 453 47.38 -33.48 61.52
C ASP A 453 47.67 -34.09 62.92
N MET A 454 47.70 -35.43 63.04
CA MET A 454 48.03 -36.11 64.30
C MET A 454 49.51 -36.55 64.39
N ARG A 455 50.45 -35.89 63.69
CA ARG A 455 51.88 -36.24 63.78
C ARG A 455 52.86 -35.09 63.47
N ARG A 456 52.73 -33.93 64.10
CA ARG A 456 53.88 -33.02 64.26
C ARG A 456 53.75 -31.99 65.39
N ILE A 457 54.05 -32.41 66.63
CA ILE A 457 54.58 -31.51 67.66
C ILE A 457 55.74 -32.23 68.36
N SER A 458 56.92 -31.61 68.35
CA SER A 458 58.05 -31.97 69.22
C SER A 458 58.84 -30.69 69.53
N PRO A 459 58.91 -30.25 70.80
CA PRO A 459 59.79 -29.17 71.23
C PRO A 459 61.03 -29.77 71.92
N ALA A 460 62.21 -29.65 71.31
CA ALA A 460 63.47 -30.00 71.96
C ALA A 460 64.64 -29.28 71.28
N LEU A 461 65.12 -28.20 71.88
CA LEU A 461 66.54 -27.81 72.01
C LEU A 461 66.66 -26.33 72.43
N GLU A 462 66.39 -26.05 73.71
CA GLU A 462 66.94 -24.89 74.41
C GLU A 462 67.36 -25.34 75.82
N GLN A 463 68.47 -26.06 75.89
CA GLN A 463 69.19 -26.29 77.14
C GLN A 463 70.56 -26.86 76.79
N ARG A 464 71.61 -26.04 76.91
CA ARG A 464 72.95 -26.40 77.41
C ARG A 464 74.01 -25.39 76.96
N GLU A 465 74.19 -24.35 77.74
CA GLU A 465 75.46 -23.61 77.78
C GLU A 465 75.64 -23.02 79.18
N ASN A 466 76.36 -23.74 80.04
CA ASN A 466 77.10 -23.22 81.19
C ASN A 466 77.77 -24.37 81.96
N ARG A 467 79.10 -24.49 81.83
CA ARG A 467 79.94 -25.02 82.90
C ARG A 467 81.39 -24.51 82.74
N PHE A 468 81.70 -23.45 83.48
CA PHE A 468 83.06 -23.11 83.87
C PHE A 468 83.58 -24.14 84.88
N LEU A 469 84.88 -24.48 84.84
CA LEU A 469 85.73 -24.46 86.03
C LEU A 469 87.20 -24.11 85.68
N PRO A 470 87.90 -23.37 86.56
CA PRO A 470 89.24 -22.81 86.38
C PRO A 470 90.32 -23.69 87.04
N TRP A 471 91.57 -23.58 86.58
CA TRP A 471 92.72 -24.16 87.29
C TRP A 471 93.72 -23.06 87.65
N GLN A 472 93.90 -22.82 88.95
CA GLN A 472 94.94 -21.97 89.54
C GLN A 472 95.53 -22.63 90.80
N SER A 473 96.82 -22.35 91.02
CA SER A 473 97.62 -22.49 92.26
C SER A 473 97.95 -23.93 92.74
N SER A 474 99.07 -24.22 93.40
CA SER A 474 99.92 -23.39 94.26
C SER A 474 101.35 -23.97 94.38
N ALA A 475 102.29 -23.09 94.71
CA ALA A 475 103.60 -23.39 95.26
C ALA A 475 103.53 -24.21 96.56
N GLY A 476 104.59 -25.00 96.81
CA GLY A 476 104.88 -25.68 98.06
C GLY A 476 106.39 -25.91 98.21
N SER A 477 106.99 -25.21 99.16
CA SER A 477 108.39 -25.28 99.61
C SER A 477 108.49 -26.21 100.81
N LEU A 478 109.50 -27.10 100.86
CA LEU A 478 110.24 -27.45 102.08
C LEU A 478 111.48 -28.35 101.79
N GLU A 479 112.64 -27.71 101.90
CA GLU A 479 113.87 -28.06 102.64
C GLU A 479 114.14 -29.48 103.20
N GLY A 480 115.39 -29.97 103.05
CA GLY A 480 115.91 -31.08 103.87
C GLY A 480 117.14 -31.89 103.42
N SER A 481 118.34 -31.28 103.46
CA SER A 481 119.57 -31.82 104.10
C SER A 481 120.45 -32.97 103.52
N LEU A 482 121.77 -32.72 103.63
CA LEU A 482 122.95 -33.60 103.85
C LEU A 482 123.81 -34.11 102.66
N LYS A 483 124.89 -33.34 102.44
CA LYS A 483 126.34 -33.72 102.41
C LYS A 483 126.78 -34.97 101.61
N GLN A 484 127.63 -34.76 100.60
CA GLN A 484 129.05 -35.21 100.61
C GLN A 484 129.83 -34.60 99.43
N GLY A 485 131.05 -34.11 99.71
CA GLY A 485 131.87 -33.32 98.78
C GLY A 485 132.55 -34.08 97.64
N VAL A 486 133.39 -33.31 96.91
CA VAL A 486 134.30 -33.66 95.80
C VAL A 486 133.57 -33.77 94.45
N SER A 487 133.92 -33.08 93.35
CA SER A 487 135.18 -32.56 92.81
C SER A 487 134.90 -31.32 91.94
N GLU A 488 135.92 -30.57 91.50
CA GLU A 488 135.87 -29.47 90.50
C GLU A 488 135.08 -29.84 89.22
N GLU A 489 135.08 -31.13 88.88
CA GLU A 489 134.26 -31.73 87.82
C GLU A 489 132.75 -31.53 88.03
N ARG A 490 132.24 -31.53 89.27
CA ARG A 490 130.80 -31.29 89.51
C ARG A 490 130.43 -29.83 89.27
N PHE A 491 131.34 -28.88 89.50
CA PHE A 491 131.08 -27.47 89.24
C PHE A 491 131.11 -27.21 87.73
N GLN A 492 132.11 -27.76 87.02
CA GLN A 492 132.15 -27.75 85.55
C GLN A 492 130.92 -28.45 84.95
N GLN A 493 130.54 -29.62 85.46
CA GLN A 493 129.34 -30.34 85.03
C GLN A 493 128.04 -29.59 85.36
N GLN A 494 127.99 -28.80 86.44
CA GLN A 494 126.84 -27.96 86.79
C GLN A 494 126.78 -26.70 85.92
N GLU A 495 127.92 -26.13 85.57
CA GLU A 495 128.03 -25.00 84.64
C GLU A 495 127.71 -25.43 83.20
N GLU A 496 128.17 -26.61 82.77
CA GLU A 496 127.76 -27.27 81.53
C GLU A 496 126.26 -27.56 81.52
N LYS A 497 125.68 -28.06 82.62
CA LYS A 497 124.23 -28.24 82.76
C LYS A 497 123.47 -26.90 82.66
N LEU A 498 124.00 -25.82 83.25
CA LEU A 498 123.42 -24.48 83.14
C LEU A 498 123.55 -23.92 81.72
N GLN A 499 124.68 -24.16 81.04
CA GLN A 499 124.88 -23.80 79.64
C GLN A 499 123.93 -24.60 78.73
N GLN A 500 123.75 -25.89 79.00
CA GLN A 500 122.80 -26.78 78.33
C GLN A 500 121.36 -26.30 78.53
N LEU A 501 120.96 -26.01 79.77
CA LEU A 501 119.63 -25.45 80.08
C LEU A 501 119.40 -24.10 79.38
N ARG A 502 120.43 -23.26 79.27
CA ARG A 502 120.34 -21.99 78.51
C ARG A 502 120.23 -22.21 77.00
N GLN A 503 120.84 -23.26 76.46
CA GLN A 503 120.68 -23.65 75.05
C GLN A 503 119.29 -24.26 74.81
N ASP A 504 118.82 -25.12 75.70
CA ASP A 504 117.50 -25.75 75.65
C ASP A 504 116.38 -24.71 75.79
N LEU A 505 116.53 -23.74 76.69
CA LEU A 505 115.59 -22.63 76.81
C LEU A 505 115.53 -21.81 75.52
N ARG A 506 116.67 -21.51 74.89
CA ARG A 506 116.71 -20.83 73.59
C ARG A 506 116.06 -21.67 72.48
N ARG A 507 116.27 -22.99 72.50
CA ARG A 507 115.64 -23.92 71.55
C ARG A 507 114.13 -23.92 71.70
N VAL A 508 113.63 -24.03 72.94
CA VAL A 508 112.20 -23.97 73.26
C VAL A 508 111.64 -22.60 72.89
N GLN A 509 112.30 -21.50 73.21
CA GLN A 509 111.88 -20.15 72.82
C GLN A 509 111.76 -19.98 71.30
N ASN A 510 112.73 -20.51 70.54
CA ASN A 510 112.70 -20.49 69.07
C ASN A 510 111.57 -21.36 68.51
N LEU A 511 111.34 -22.55 69.08
CA LEU A 511 110.23 -23.42 68.72
C LEU A 511 108.87 -22.78 69.04
N CYS A 512 108.72 -22.18 70.23
CA CYS A 512 107.54 -21.41 70.61
C CYS A 512 107.31 -20.24 69.66
N SER A 513 108.37 -19.49 69.31
CA SER A 513 108.29 -18.40 68.34
C SER A 513 107.95 -18.88 66.92
N SER A 514 108.34 -20.11 66.55
CA SER A 514 107.95 -20.74 65.29
C SER A 514 106.49 -21.18 65.30
N ALA A 515 106.06 -21.87 66.36
CA ALA A 515 104.67 -22.28 66.55
C ALA A 515 103.72 -21.09 66.65
N GLU A 516 104.13 -19.99 67.29
CA GLU A 516 103.38 -18.74 67.32
C GLU A 516 103.25 -18.11 65.94
N ARG A 517 104.30 -18.11 65.11
CA ARG A 517 104.23 -17.64 63.71
C ARG A 517 103.30 -18.50 62.88
N GLU A 518 103.38 -19.82 63.01
CA GLU A 518 102.51 -20.76 62.30
C GLU A 518 101.05 -20.63 62.74
N LEU A 519 100.81 -20.46 64.04
CA LEU A 519 99.47 -20.23 64.58
C LEU A 519 98.92 -18.85 64.18
N ARG A 520 99.76 -17.82 64.04
CA ARG A 520 99.36 -16.53 63.43
C ARG A 520 99.01 -16.72 61.96
N TYR A 521 99.82 -17.46 61.19
CA TYR A 521 99.55 -17.76 59.79
C TYR A 521 98.22 -18.51 59.60
N GLU A 522 97.95 -19.55 60.41
CA GLU A 522 96.68 -20.28 60.33
C GLU A 522 95.49 -19.44 60.79
N ARG A 523 95.64 -18.54 61.79
CA ARG A 523 94.59 -17.58 62.16
C ARG A 523 94.28 -16.60 61.05
N GLU A 524 95.31 -16.06 60.38
CA GLU A 524 95.18 -15.14 59.26
C GLU A 524 94.51 -15.82 58.07
N LYS A 525 94.97 -17.03 57.71
CA LYS A 525 94.34 -17.88 56.69
C LYS A 525 92.89 -18.23 57.03
N ASN A 526 92.55 -18.50 58.29
CA ASN A 526 91.17 -18.72 58.71
C ASN A 526 90.33 -17.43 58.58
N ALA A 527 90.89 -16.27 58.94
CA ALA A 527 90.23 -14.99 58.71
C ALA A 527 89.97 -14.72 57.21
N ASP A 528 90.91 -15.08 56.33
CA ASP A 528 90.73 -15.00 54.88
C ASP A 528 89.64 -15.96 54.38
N LEU A 529 89.63 -17.21 54.85
CA LEU A 529 88.57 -18.16 54.53
C LEU A 529 87.19 -17.68 55.01
N GLN A 530 87.10 -17.06 56.20
CA GLN A 530 85.87 -16.45 56.70
C GLN A 530 85.40 -15.30 55.81
N ARG A 531 86.31 -14.43 55.37
CA ARG A 531 86.00 -13.35 54.40
C ARG A 531 85.49 -13.91 53.08
N GLN A 532 86.14 -14.95 52.55
CA GLN A 532 85.70 -15.63 51.32
C GLN A 532 84.33 -16.29 51.49
N ASN A 533 84.07 -16.94 52.63
CA ASN A 533 82.79 -17.57 52.91
C ASN A 533 81.66 -16.53 53.00
N LEU A 534 81.92 -15.39 53.66
CA LEU A 534 80.97 -14.27 53.70
C LEU A 534 80.68 -13.72 52.30
N LEU A 535 81.71 -13.54 51.47
CA LEU A 535 81.53 -13.10 50.08
C LEU A 535 80.71 -14.11 49.27
N LEU A 536 80.99 -15.42 49.41
CA LEU A 536 80.21 -16.47 48.77
C LEU A 536 78.74 -16.48 49.24
N GLN A 537 78.48 -16.23 50.53
CA GLN A 537 77.11 -16.09 51.04
C GLN A 537 76.41 -14.88 50.43
N GLN A 538 77.09 -13.73 50.35
CA GLN A 538 76.55 -12.53 49.70
C GLN A 538 76.21 -12.81 48.23
N GLU A 539 77.12 -13.42 47.46
CA GLU A 539 76.87 -13.80 46.07
C GLU A 539 75.74 -14.84 45.95
N CYS A 540 75.66 -15.82 46.85
CA CYS A 540 74.53 -16.77 46.88
C CYS A 540 73.19 -16.05 47.13
N THR A 541 73.14 -15.06 48.03
CA THR A 541 71.92 -14.28 48.27
C THR A 541 71.55 -13.41 47.07
N LYS A 542 72.55 -12.83 46.39
CA LYS A 542 72.37 -12.01 45.19
C LYS A 542 71.83 -12.85 44.03
N VAL A 543 72.46 -13.98 43.72
CA VAL A 543 71.99 -14.92 42.68
C VAL A 543 70.59 -15.45 43.00
N LYS A 544 70.28 -15.71 44.29
CA LYS A 544 68.93 -16.13 44.70
C LYS A 544 67.89 -15.03 44.47
N ALA A 545 68.24 -13.77 44.69
CA ALA A 545 67.37 -12.62 44.40
C ALA A 545 67.18 -12.42 42.88
N GLU A 546 68.25 -12.50 42.10
CA GLU A 546 68.21 -12.44 40.64
C GLU A 546 67.36 -13.58 40.04
N LEU A 547 67.49 -14.79 40.56
CA LEU A 547 66.66 -15.93 40.15
C LEU A 547 65.18 -15.71 40.48
N LYS A 548 64.86 -15.18 41.67
CA LYS A 548 63.48 -14.83 42.03
C LYS A 548 62.92 -13.75 41.10
N GLN A 549 63.72 -12.74 40.79
CA GLN A 549 63.34 -11.69 39.84
C GLN A 549 63.12 -12.25 38.43
N ALA A 550 64.00 -13.12 37.95
CA ALA A 550 63.86 -13.78 36.65
C ALA A 550 62.61 -14.67 36.59
N ARG A 551 62.30 -15.40 37.68
CA ARG A 551 61.06 -16.19 37.79
C ARG A 551 59.81 -15.33 37.78
N ALA A 552 59.81 -14.20 38.48
CA ALA A 552 58.69 -13.25 38.48
C ALA A 552 58.48 -12.62 37.09
N LYS A 553 59.57 -12.26 36.40
CA LYS A 553 59.49 -11.79 35.01
C LYS A 553 58.95 -12.87 34.07
N LEU A 554 59.36 -14.13 34.26
CA LEU A 554 58.86 -15.24 33.45
C LEU A 554 57.37 -15.51 33.69
N SER A 555 56.88 -15.40 34.94
CA SER A 555 55.45 -15.54 35.21
C SER A 555 54.66 -14.38 34.58
N GLU A 556 55.15 -13.14 34.70
CA GLU A 556 54.52 -11.96 34.07
C GLU A 556 54.50 -12.07 32.54
N THR A 557 55.59 -12.53 31.91
CA THR A 557 55.59 -12.76 30.45
C THR A 557 54.66 -13.91 30.05
N THR A 558 54.52 -14.94 30.87
CA THR A 558 53.59 -16.05 30.61
C THR A 558 52.13 -15.60 30.73
N GLU A 559 51.81 -14.79 31.73
CA GLU A 559 50.48 -14.19 31.92
C GLU A 559 50.12 -13.25 30.76
N THR A 560 51.05 -12.39 30.36
CA THR A 560 50.85 -11.49 29.20
C THR A 560 50.71 -12.26 27.90
N CYS A 561 51.50 -13.31 27.66
CA CYS A 561 51.34 -14.19 26.50
C CYS A 561 49.97 -14.89 26.50
N SER A 562 49.51 -15.37 27.66
CA SER A 562 48.19 -16.01 27.80
C SER A 562 47.05 -15.02 27.53
N SER A 563 47.18 -13.78 28.02
CA SER A 563 46.22 -12.69 27.75
C SER A 563 46.15 -12.33 26.26
N LEU A 564 47.32 -12.20 25.61
CA LEU A 564 47.41 -11.92 24.17
C LEU A 564 46.84 -13.07 23.33
N SER A 565 47.10 -14.32 23.70
CA SER A 565 46.49 -15.48 23.02
C SER A 565 44.96 -15.43 23.13
N ALA A 566 44.42 -15.21 24.33
CA ALA A 566 42.97 -15.08 24.52
C ALA A 566 42.37 -13.87 23.80
N GLN A 567 43.11 -12.78 23.60
CA GLN A 567 42.70 -11.66 22.76
C GLN A 567 42.71 -12.03 21.27
N TRP A 568 43.73 -12.74 20.81
CA TRP A 568 43.82 -13.23 19.44
C TRP A 568 42.68 -14.21 19.13
N ASP A 569 42.39 -15.17 20.02
CA ASP A 569 41.29 -16.12 19.89
C ASP A 569 39.93 -15.40 19.79
N ARG A 570 39.69 -14.41 20.65
CA ARG A 570 38.49 -13.56 20.59
C ARG A 570 38.40 -12.78 19.28
N SER A 571 39.51 -12.23 18.79
CA SER A 571 39.54 -11.54 17.50
C SER A 571 39.25 -12.49 16.34
N GLN A 572 39.75 -13.73 16.40
CA GLN A 572 39.52 -14.75 15.38
C GLN A 572 38.07 -15.22 15.38
N GLN A 573 37.46 -15.42 16.54
CA GLN A 573 36.02 -15.69 16.65
C GLN A 573 35.21 -14.53 16.06
N LYS A 574 35.60 -13.28 16.33
CA LYS A 574 34.89 -12.12 15.78
C LYS A 574 34.96 -12.03 14.26
N VAL A 575 36.11 -12.37 13.68
CA VAL A 575 36.27 -12.46 12.22
C VAL A 575 35.32 -13.50 11.63
N LYS A 576 35.25 -14.71 12.21
CA LYS A 576 34.33 -15.77 11.76
C LYS A 576 32.86 -15.36 11.84
N GLU A 577 32.45 -14.65 12.89
CA GLU A 577 31.10 -14.09 13.00
C GLU A 577 30.82 -13.09 11.87
N LEU A 578 31.75 -12.18 11.60
CA LEU A 578 31.59 -11.18 10.53
C LEU A 578 31.56 -11.82 9.14
N GLU A 579 32.35 -12.87 8.89
CA GLU A 579 32.31 -13.64 7.64
C GLU A 579 30.94 -14.32 7.44
N LEU A 580 30.35 -14.85 8.51
CA LEU A 580 29.02 -15.44 8.47
C LEU A 580 27.95 -14.38 8.17
N GLU A 581 28.00 -13.23 8.84
CA GLU A 581 27.06 -12.13 8.58
C GLU A 581 27.22 -11.57 7.15
N LEU A 582 28.44 -11.46 6.63
CA LEU A 582 28.68 -11.03 5.26
C LEU A 582 28.12 -12.03 4.24
N SER A 583 28.21 -13.33 4.54
CA SER A 583 27.59 -14.38 3.73
C SER A 583 26.06 -14.29 3.71
N LYS A 584 25.43 -14.04 4.88
CA LYS A 584 23.99 -13.80 5.00
C LYS A 584 23.56 -12.54 4.21
N CYS A 585 24.30 -11.45 4.33
CA CYS A 585 24.06 -10.23 3.56
C CYS A 585 24.14 -10.50 2.05
N SER A 586 25.15 -11.23 1.58
CA SER A 586 25.26 -11.60 0.16
C SER A 586 24.08 -12.45 -0.31
N GLN A 587 23.58 -13.37 0.53
CA GLN A 587 22.39 -14.16 0.21
C GLN A 587 21.13 -13.29 0.15
N ALA A 588 20.96 -12.35 1.09
CA ALA A 588 19.86 -11.39 1.08
C ALA A 588 19.91 -10.49 -0.17
N ASP A 589 21.09 -10.05 -0.59
CA ASP A 589 21.28 -9.27 -1.82
C ASP A 589 20.89 -10.06 -3.07
N LYS A 590 21.29 -11.33 -3.17
CA LYS A 590 20.87 -12.22 -4.28
C LYS A 590 19.35 -12.37 -4.34
N LEU A 591 18.69 -12.57 -3.19
CA LEU A 591 17.23 -12.64 -3.12
C LEU A 591 16.59 -11.32 -3.51
N ARG A 592 17.14 -10.19 -3.05
CA ARG A 592 16.66 -8.85 -3.40
C ARG A 592 16.75 -8.60 -4.91
N SER A 593 17.86 -8.97 -5.55
CA SER A 593 18.02 -8.85 -7.00
C SER A 593 17.02 -9.74 -7.75
N SER A 594 16.82 -10.99 -7.34
CA SER A 594 15.82 -11.89 -7.94
C SER A 594 14.39 -11.35 -7.80
N LEU A 595 14.04 -10.79 -6.64
CA LEU A 595 12.72 -10.16 -6.43
C LEU A 595 12.57 -8.89 -7.27
N GLN A 596 13.63 -8.09 -7.41
CA GLN A 596 13.61 -6.89 -8.25
C GLN A 596 13.46 -7.23 -9.74
N GLU A 597 14.09 -8.31 -10.20
CA GLU A 597 13.92 -8.83 -11.56
C GLU A 597 12.49 -9.32 -11.80
N ARG A 598 11.92 -10.11 -10.88
CA ARG A 598 10.51 -10.55 -10.95
C ARG A 598 9.54 -9.36 -10.97
N LEU A 599 9.80 -8.35 -10.14
CA LEU A 599 8.99 -7.13 -10.14
C LEU A 599 9.09 -6.39 -11.48
N ALA A 600 10.28 -6.29 -12.08
CA ALA A 600 10.45 -5.68 -13.40
C ALA A 600 9.72 -6.46 -14.49
N GLN A 601 9.75 -7.80 -14.44
CA GLN A 601 9.03 -8.67 -15.35
C GLN A 601 7.51 -8.48 -15.24
N GLU A 602 6.96 -8.45 -14.02
CA GLU A 602 5.53 -8.19 -13.80
C GLU A 602 5.12 -6.77 -14.19
N LYS A 603 5.97 -5.77 -13.99
CA LYS A 603 5.74 -4.41 -14.51
C LYS A 603 5.66 -4.40 -16.04
N SER A 604 6.54 -5.13 -16.73
CA SER A 604 6.50 -5.27 -18.19
C SER A 604 5.21 -5.96 -18.65
N ARG A 605 4.84 -7.08 -18.01
CA ARG A 605 3.63 -7.84 -18.30
C ARG A 605 2.36 -7.01 -18.07
N ALA A 606 2.28 -6.25 -16.99
CA ALA A 606 1.19 -5.33 -16.71
C ALA A 606 1.10 -4.23 -17.77
N GLY A 607 2.24 -3.68 -18.20
CA GLY A 607 2.30 -2.70 -19.30
C GLY A 607 1.77 -3.26 -20.63
N GLU A 608 2.10 -4.51 -20.95
CA GLU A 608 1.58 -5.20 -22.13
C GLU A 608 0.07 -5.47 -22.04
N ALA A 609 -0.41 -5.91 -20.88
CA ALA A 609 -1.83 -6.09 -20.61
C ALA A 609 -2.59 -4.77 -20.75
N GLN A 610 -2.06 -3.67 -20.21
CA GLN A 610 -2.65 -2.34 -20.34
C GLN A 610 -2.75 -1.90 -21.80
N LYS A 611 -1.71 -2.12 -22.62
CA LYS A 611 -1.76 -1.86 -24.08
C LYS A 611 -2.85 -2.69 -24.77
N LYS A 612 -3.04 -3.95 -24.38
CA LYS A 612 -4.12 -4.80 -24.91
C LYS A 612 -5.49 -4.26 -24.50
N VAL A 613 -5.66 -3.84 -23.25
CA VAL A 613 -6.90 -3.22 -22.76
C VAL A 613 -7.21 -1.94 -23.54
N SER A 614 -6.25 -1.05 -23.75
CA SER A 614 -6.47 0.18 -24.53
C SER A 614 -6.86 -0.12 -25.99
N LYS A 615 -6.25 -1.13 -26.61
CA LYS A 615 -6.64 -1.60 -27.96
C LYS A 615 -8.08 -2.14 -27.98
N LEU A 616 -8.46 -2.94 -26.99
CA LEU A 616 -9.82 -3.49 -26.88
C LEU A 616 -10.85 -2.39 -26.59
N GLN A 617 -10.52 -1.42 -25.73
CA GLN A 617 -11.37 -0.26 -25.47
C GLN A 617 -11.59 0.59 -26.73
N GLN A 618 -10.55 0.78 -27.55
CA GLN A 618 -10.70 1.47 -28.83
C GLN A 618 -11.64 0.69 -29.77
N LYS A 619 -11.40 -0.61 -29.95
CA LYS A 619 -12.27 -1.47 -30.77
C LYS A 619 -13.73 -1.45 -30.29
N LEU A 620 -13.96 -1.44 -28.98
CA LEU A 620 -15.30 -1.35 -28.40
C LEU A 620 -15.97 -0.03 -28.79
N LYS A 621 -15.28 1.11 -28.64
CA LYS A 621 -15.81 2.42 -29.05
C LYS A 621 -16.12 2.47 -30.54
N ASP A 622 -15.25 1.91 -31.37
CA ASP A 622 -15.45 1.86 -32.82
C ASP A 622 -16.69 1.00 -33.15
N SER A 623 -16.86 -0.15 -32.49
CA SER A 623 -18.05 -0.99 -32.68
C SER A 623 -19.35 -0.33 -32.17
N GLN A 624 -19.29 0.39 -31.05
CA GLN A 624 -20.43 1.17 -30.54
C GLN A 624 -20.83 2.27 -31.51
N HIS A 625 -19.86 2.99 -32.08
CA HIS A 625 -20.13 3.99 -33.10
C HIS A 625 -20.75 3.37 -34.36
N GLN A 626 -20.24 2.22 -34.82
CA GLN A 626 -20.83 1.49 -35.94
C GLN A 626 -22.28 1.05 -35.66
N LEU A 627 -22.57 0.59 -34.44
CA LEU A 627 -23.93 0.22 -34.04
C LEU A 627 -24.87 1.43 -34.08
N LEU A 628 -24.48 2.57 -33.50
CA LEU A 628 -25.29 3.80 -33.54
C LEU A 628 -25.59 4.26 -34.97
N LEU A 629 -24.61 4.15 -35.88
CA LEU A 629 -24.82 4.44 -37.30
C LEU A 629 -25.79 3.45 -37.96
N ALA A 630 -25.73 2.16 -37.59
CA ALA A 630 -26.66 1.16 -38.09
C ALA A 630 -28.08 1.37 -37.55
N GLU A 631 -28.22 1.75 -36.27
CA GLU A 631 -29.50 2.09 -35.65
C GLU A 631 -30.13 3.31 -36.33
N ALA A 632 -29.36 4.38 -36.60
CA ALA A 632 -29.85 5.54 -37.33
C ALA A 632 -30.31 5.18 -38.76
N ARG A 633 -29.54 4.36 -39.48
CA ARG A 633 -29.95 3.87 -40.81
C ARG A 633 -31.22 3.03 -40.74
N ALA A 634 -31.39 2.23 -39.69
CA ALA A 634 -32.58 1.42 -39.50
C ALA A 634 -33.81 2.29 -39.16
N SER A 635 -33.66 3.36 -38.37
CA SER A 635 -34.76 4.31 -38.12
C SER A 635 -35.15 5.05 -39.38
N ASP A 636 -34.20 5.52 -40.18
CA ASP A 636 -34.49 6.21 -41.44
C ASP A 636 -35.22 5.29 -42.43
N LYS A 637 -34.79 4.02 -42.52
CA LYS A 637 -35.49 3.01 -43.33
C LYS A 637 -36.94 2.80 -42.88
N LYS A 638 -37.18 2.74 -41.55
CA LYS A 638 -38.54 2.59 -41.00
C LYS A 638 -39.42 3.79 -41.36
N LEU A 639 -38.90 5.01 -41.24
CA LEU A 639 -39.63 6.22 -41.63
C LEU A 639 -40.00 6.19 -43.11
N LEU A 640 -39.06 5.83 -43.99
CA LEU A 640 -39.33 5.69 -45.42
C LEU A 640 -40.35 4.58 -45.72
N GLU A 641 -40.33 3.46 -44.97
CA GLU A 641 -41.33 2.40 -45.10
C GLU A 641 -42.73 2.86 -44.65
N GLU A 642 -42.83 3.72 -43.64
CA GLU A 642 -44.08 4.34 -43.19
C GLU A 642 -44.60 5.36 -44.20
N GLU A 643 -43.75 6.26 -44.70
CA GLU A 643 -44.11 7.20 -45.79
C GLU A 643 -44.59 6.47 -47.04
N LEU A 644 -43.94 5.36 -47.40
CA LEU A 644 -44.36 4.51 -48.53
C LEU A 644 -45.72 3.87 -48.29
N LYS A 645 -46.02 3.44 -47.06
CA LYS A 645 -47.35 2.91 -46.70
C LYS A 645 -48.41 4.00 -46.79
N GLU A 646 -48.16 5.18 -46.23
CA GLU A 646 -49.08 6.32 -46.30
C GLU A 646 -49.33 6.75 -47.75
N ALA A 647 -48.27 6.82 -48.58
CA ALA A 647 -48.39 7.11 -50.00
C ALA A 647 -49.28 6.08 -50.73
N ARG A 648 -49.16 4.78 -50.41
CA ARG A 648 -50.01 3.73 -50.97
C ARG A 648 -51.46 3.85 -50.51
N GLU A 649 -51.70 4.18 -49.24
CA GLU A 649 -53.05 4.41 -48.74
C GLU A 649 -53.70 5.65 -49.39
N ASN A 650 -52.93 6.73 -49.57
CA ASN A 650 -53.35 7.91 -50.31
C ASN A 650 -53.68 7.58 -51.76
N GLU A 651 -52.84 6.80 -52.44
CA GLU A 651 -53.11 6.34 -53.80
C GLU A 651 -54.41 5.54 -53.87
N ALA A 652 -54.62 4.60 -52.95
CA ALA A 652 -55.86 3.83 -52.88
C ALA A 652 -57.10 4.72 -52.64
N ARG A 653 -57.00 5.72 -51.76
CA ARG A 653 -58.06 6.72 -51.53
C ARG A 653 -58.41 7.48 -52.81
N VAL A 654 -57.41 8.02 -53.51
CA VAL A 654 -57.60 8.77 -54.76
C VAL A 654 -58.19 7.88 -55.86
N GLN A 655 -57.75 6.62 -55.95
CA GLN A 655 -58.33 5.65 -56.91
C GLN A 655 -59.82 5.39 -56.61
N GLN A 656 -60.20 5.27 -55.34
CA GLN A 656 -61.59 5.12 -54.92
C GLN A 656 -62.40 6.37 -55.29
N GLU A 657 -61.93 7.57 -54.92
CA GLU A 657 -62.59 8.84 -55.26
C GLU A 657 -62.78 8.99 -56.77
N LEU A 658 -61.76 8.64 -57.57
CA LEU A 658 -61.85 8.66 -59.03
C LEU A 658 -62.93 7.71 -59.54
N HIS A 659 -63.05 6.50 -58.97
CA HIS A 659 -64.08 5.54 -59.35
C HIS A 659 -65.48 6.05 -59.01
N GLU A 660 -65.65 6.64 -57.82
CA GLU A 660 -66.92 7.25 -57.41
C GLU A 660 -67.30 8.42 -58.32
N GLU A 661 -66.35 9.29 -58.67
CA GLU A 661 -66.57 10.39 -59.63
C GLU A 661 -66.92 9.88 -61.03
N GLN A 662 -66.31 8.79 -61.49
CA GLN A 662 -66.68 8.15 -62.76
C GLN A 662 -68.13 7.64 -62.73
N LEU A 663 -68.58 7.04 -61.63
CA LEU A 663 -69.98 6.60 -61.48
C LEU A 663 -70.94 7.79 -61.46
N LYS A 664 -70.62 8.86 -60.74
CA LYS A 664 -71.41 10.11 -60.73
C LYS A 664 -71.52 10.72 -62.13
N ARG A 665 -70.41 10.77 -62.89
CA ARG A 665 -70.41 11.25 -64.28
C ARG A 665 -71.32 10.42 -65.17
N ARG A 666 -71.28 9.08 -65.09
CA ARG A 666 -72.19 8.22 -65.85
C ARG A 666 -73.66 8.47 -65.51
N LEU A 667 -73.98 8.65 -64.23
CA LEU A 667 -75.34 8.97 -63.81
C LEU A 667 -75.80 10.33 -64.36
N LEU A 668 -74.95 11.36 -64.30
CA LEU A 668 -75.25 12.67 -64.88
C LEU A 668 -75.38 12.60 -66.41
N GLU A 669 -74.54 11.82 -67.09
CA GLU A 669 -74.66 11.57 -68.54
C GLU A 669 -75.98 10.91 -68.90
N GLN A 670 -76.44 9.93 -68.11
CA GLN A 670 -77.76 9.31 -68.25
C GLN A 670 -78.88 10.34 -68.06
N GLN A 671 -78.82 11.15 -66.99
CA GLN A 671 -79.80 12.22 -66.76
C GLN A 671 -79.82 13.26 -67.89
N VAL A 672 -78.65 13.64 -68.42
CA VAL A 672 -78.56 14.54 -69.57
C VAL A 672 -79.18 13.90 -70.82
N GLU A 673 -78.98 12.60 -71.05
CA GLU A 673 -79.58 11.92 -72.19
C GLU A 673 -81.09 11.74 -72.05
N GLU A 674 -81.59 11.46 -70.85
CA GLU A 674 -83.01 11.48 -70.53
C GLU A 674 -83.61 12.87 -70.76
N LEU A 675 -82.97 13.93 -70.27
CA LEU A 675 -83.39 15.31 -70.53
C LEU A 675 -83.33 15.67 -72.02
N ARG A 676 -82.34 15.17 -72.77
CA ARG A 676 -82.30 15.32 -74.24
C ARG A 676 -83.42 14.57 -74.93
N GLN A 677 -83.80 13.38 -74.45
CA GLN A 677 -84.95 12.64 -74.96
C GLN A 677 -86.26 13.37 -74.64
N GLN A 678 -86.44 13.85 -73.41
CA GLN A 678 -87.58 14.67 -73.01
C GLN A 678 -87.65 15.96 -73.82
N LEU A 679 -86.51 16.64 -74.05
CA LEU A 679 -86.45 17.84 -74.88
C LEU A 679 -86.75 17.53 -76.36
N ARG A 680 -86.27 16.40 -76.89
CA ARG A 680 -86.64 15.94 -78.24
C ARG A 680 -88.13 15.69 -78.33
N HIS A 681 -88.70 14.95 -77.38
CA HIS A 681 -90.13 14.69 -77.31
C HIS A 681 -90.93 15.99 -77.16
N SER A 682 -90.51 16.89 -76.25
CA SER A 682 -91.11 18.22 -76.08
C SER A 682 -91.04 19.01 -77.38
N ARG A 683 -89.89 19.05 -78.07
CA ARG A 683 -89.74 19.72 -79.36
C ARG A 683 -90.57 19.09 -80.48
N GLU A 684 -90.75 17.78 -80.49
CA GLU A 684 -91.64 17.09 -81.42
C GLU A 684 -93.11 17.42 -81.13
N THR A 685 -93.50 17.41 -79.86
CA THR A 685 -94.83 17.84 -79.42
C THR A 685 -95.05 19.32 -79.68
N GLU A 686 -94.10 20.21 -79.36
CA GLU A 686 -94.10 21.63 -79.66
C GLU A 686 -94.10 21.87 -81.15
N ALA A 687 -93.38 21.10 -81.97
CA ALA A 687 -93.46 21.24 -83.43
C ALA A 687 -94.84 20.81 -83.94
N SER A 688 -95.46 19.79 -83.35
CA SER A 688 -96.84 19.37 -83.67
C SER A 688 -97.88 20.39 -83.19
N LEU A 689 -97.69 20.93 -82.00
CA LEU A 689 -98.49 21.95 -81.37
C LEU A 689 -98.25 23.30 -82.01
N ALA A 690 -97.06 23.63 -82.51
CA ALA A 690 -96.73 24.88 -83.21
C ALA A 690 -97.16 24.81 -84.67
N LYS A 691 -97.27 23.62 -85.26
CA LYS A 691 -98.06 23.45 -86.50
C LYS A 691 -99.53 23.76 -86.21
N MET A 692 -100.11 23.15 -85.17
CA MET A 692 -101.48 23.42 -84.72
C MET A 692 -101.67 24.87 -84.19
N HIS A 693 -100.64 25.48 -83.63
CA HIS A 693 -100.65 26.83 -83.07
C HIS A 693 -100.37 27.83 -84.17
N VAL A 694 -99.49 27.64 -85.14
CA VAL A 694 -99.51 28.47 -86.36
C VAL A 694 -100.90 28.38 -87.03
N GLU A 695 -101.58 27.23 -86.99
CA GLU A 695 -102.98 27.08 -87.41
C GLU A 695 -104.03 27.76 -86.47
N LEU A 696 -103.77 27.88 -85.16
CA LEU A 696 -104.65 28.48 -84.12
C LEU A 696 -104.25 29.91 -83.67
N GLN A 697 -103.05 30.36 -83.98
CA GLN A 697 -102.35 31.61 -83.62
C GLN A 697 -102.26 32.52 -84.86
N ALA A 698 -102.38 31.93 -86.06
CA ALA A 698 -103.12 32.59 -87.13
C ALA A 698 -104.55 32.99 -86.70
N LYS A 699 -105.10 32.39 -85.64
CA LYS A 699 -106.42 32.76 -85.06
C LYS A 699 -106.35 33.53 -83.73
N THR A 700 -105.24 33.49 -82.96
CA THR A 700 -105.26 33.89 -81.53
C THR A 700 -103.89 34.32 -80.95
N LEU A 701 -103.36 35.50 -81.30
CA LEU A 701 -102.19 36.12 -80.64
C LEU A 701 -102.65 37.35 -79.87
N HIS A 702 -103.01 37.22 -78.58
CA HIS A 702 -103.15 38.44 -77.77
C HIS A 702 -103.01 38.40 -76.24
N VAL A 703 -102.83 37.28 -75.51
CA VAL A 703 -102.99 37.43 -74.04
C VAL A 703 -102.07 36.55 -73.21
N LEU A 704 -101.37 37.23 -72.29
CA LEU A 704 -100.86 36.80 -70.98
C LEU A 704 -99.34 36.53 -70.90
N GLU A 705 -98.59 37.63 -70.69
CA GLU A 705 -97.17 37.66 -70.36
C GLU A 705 -96.89 38.04 -68.89
N ASP A 706 -97.90 38.13 -68.03
CA ASP A 706 -97.76 38.82 -66.73
C ASP A 706 -98.08 37.96 -65.51
N GLU A 707 -97.20 37.04 -65.08
CA GLU A 707 -97.20 36.52 -63.70
C GLU A 707 -95.79 36.12 -63.20
N LYS A 708 -94.91 37.11 -62.98
CA LYS A 708 -93.75 36.95 -62.07
C LYS A 708 -93.57 38.18 -61.20
N LYS A 709 -93.91 38.08 -59.91
CA LYS A 709 -93.29 38.81 -58.77
C LYS A 709 -94.08 38.59 -57.47
N LEU A 710 -93.49 37.88 -56.49
CA LEU A 710 -93.73 38.02 -55.04
C LEU A 710 -92.73 37.12 -54.27
N ASP A 711 -91.51 37.62 -53.97
CA ASP A 711 -90.62 37.00 -52.96
C ASP A 711 -89.46 37.91 -52.47
N ALA A 712 -89.75 39.17 -52.14
CA ALA A 712 -88.72 40.18 -51.85
C ALA A 712 -88.46 40.46 -50.34
N GLY A 713 -89.29 39.94 -49.43
CA GLY A 713 -89.26 40.31 -48.00
C GLY A 713 -88.28 39.50 -47.14
N GLU A 714 -88.30 38.18 -47.26
CA GLU A 714 -87.49 37.26 -46.43
C GLU A 714 -86.00 37.30 -46.80
N HIS A 715 -85.70 37.58 -48.07
CA HIS A 715 -84.34 37.76 -48.57
C HIS A 715 -83.60 38.93 -47.86
N VAL A 716 -84.31 40.02 -47.55
CA VAL A 716 -83.69 41.21 -46.95
C VAL A 716 -83.32 40.98 -45.49
N GLN A 717 -84.07 40.17 -44.76
CA GLN A 717 -83.77 39.84 -43.36
C GLN A 717 -82.60 38.86 -43.26
N CYS A 718 -82.58 37.81 -44.08
CA CYS A 718 -81.45 36.87 -44.17
C CYS A 718 -80.14 37.59 -44.52
N GLN A 719 -80.20 38.61 -45.38
CA GLN A 719 -79.03 39.39 -45.78
C GLN A 719 -78.41 40.20 -44.62
N LYS A 720 -79.24 40.76 -43.72
CA LYS A 720 -78.75 41.57 -42.58
C LYS A 720 -78.08 40.72 -41.50
N GLU A 721 -78.58 39.52 -41.23
CA GLU A 721 -77.97 38.61 -40.26
C GLU A 721 -76.64 38.04 -40.76
N ASN A 722 -76.55 37.77 -42.07
CA ASN A 722 -75.33 37.32 -42.71
C ASN A 722 -74.21 38.40 -42.68
N GLN A 723 -74.61 39.68 -42.81
CA GLN A 723 -73.68 40.82 -42.64
C GLN A 723 -73.09 40.88 -41.22
N LYS A 724 -73.92 40.71 -40.17
CA LYS A 724 -73.44 40.73 -38.77
C LYS A 724 -72.48 39.59 -38.46
N LEU A 725 -72.78 38.38 -38.93
CA LEU A 725 -71.88 37.23 -38.76
C LEU A 725 -70.55 37.44 -39.50
N SER A 726 -70.60 38.07 -40.68
CA SER A 726 -69.39 38.42 -41.45
C SER A 726 -68.52 39.44 -40.72
N GLU A 727 -69.10 40.44 -40.08
CA GLU A 727 -68.39 41.44 -39.27
C GLU A 727 -67.72 40.81 -38.03
N GLN A 728 -68.41 39.91 -37.32
CA GLN A 728 -67.84 39.19 -36.18
C GLN A 728 -66.69 38.26 -36.60
N LEU A 729 -66.82 37.58 -37.74
CA LEU A 729 -65.75 36.76 -38.31
C LEU A 729 -64.52 37.60 -38.69
N MET A 730 -64.70 38.84 -39.13
CA MET A 730 -63.59 39.75 -39.44
C MET A 730 -62.83 40.17 -38.18
N LEU A 731 -63.53 40.55 -37.11
CA LEU A 731 -62.90 40.93 -35.84
C LEU A 731 -62.10 39.77 -35.22
N LEU A 732 -62.67 38.56 -35.19
CA LEU A 732 -61.96 37.37 -34.69
C LEU A 732 -60.72 37.03 -35.54
N LYS A 733 -60.74 37.30 -36.84
CA LYS A 733 -59.56 37.12 -37.70
C LYS A 733 -58.45 38.11 -37.36
N GLU A 734 -58.80 39.36 -37.08
CA GLU A 734 -57.84 40.39 -36.68
C GLU A 734 -57.23 40.11 -35.30
N GLU A 735 -58.03 39.67 -34.33
CA GLU A 735 -57.55 39.26 -33.01
C GLU A 735 -56.61 38.05 -33.08
N ASN A 736 -56.97 37.02 -33.86
CA ASN A 736 -56.07 35.89 -34.11
C ASN A 736 -54.73 36.37 -34.69
N LYS A 737 -54.77 37.25 -35.69
CA LYS A 737 -53.55 37.82 -36.29
C LYS A 737 -52.69 38.56 -35.26
N ALA A 738 -53.30 39.36 -34.39
CA ALA A 738 -52.59 40.06 -33.32
C ALA A 738 -51.93 39.11 -32.31
N LEU A 739 -52.63 38.03 -31.92
CA LEU A 739 -52.09 37.00 -31.03
C LEU A 739 -50.94 36.22 -31.68
N TYR A 740 -51.01 35.92 -32.98
CA TYR A 740 -49.90 35.32 -33.72
C TYR A 740 -48.67 36.25 -33.73
N GLU A 741 -48.86 37.53 -34.01
CA GLU A 741 -47.77 38.52 -34.00
C GLU A 741 -47.16 38.69 -32.60
N GLU A 742 -47.95 38.62 -31.54
CA GLU A 742 -47.48 38.61 -30.16
C GLU A 742 -46.68 37.35 -29.81
N GLY A 743 -47.16 36.17 -30.22
CA GLY A 743 -46.43 34.91 -30.08
C GLY A 743 -45.05 34.95 -30.76
N VAL A 744 -44.99 35.50 -31.97
CA VAL A 744 -43.73 35.70 -32.71
C VAL A 744 -42.80 36.67 -31.98
N ARG A 745 -43.31 37.78 -31.43
CA ARG A 745 -42.51 38.73 -30.64
C ARG A 745 -41.92 38.09 -29.39
N LEU A 746 -42.72 37.32 -28.64
CA LEU A 746 -42.27 36.62 -27.43
C LEU A 746 -41.22 35.54 -27.77
N LEU A 747 -41.42 34.79 -28.85
CA LEU A 747 -40.45 33.80 -29.31
C LEU A 747 -39.10 34.45 -29.66
N ASN A 748 -39.13 35.55 -30.43
CA ASN A 748 -37.92 36.32 -30.76
C ASN A 748 -37.20 36.87 -29.52
N GLN A 749 -37.96 37.28 -28.50
CA GLN A 749 -37.38 37.74 -27.24
C GLN A 749 -36.68 36.59 -26.50
N LYS A 750 -37.28 35.40 -26.45
CA LYS A 750 -36.66 34.21 -25.84
C LYS A 750 -35.41 33.77 -26.59
N ASP A 751 -35.44 33.75 -27.92
CA ASP A 751 -34.28 33.47 -28.76
C ASP A 751 -33.12 34.42 -28.46
N LEU A 752 -33.40 35.70 -28.27
CA LEU A 752 -32.37 36.70 -27.94
C LEU A 752 -31.73 36.42 -26.57
N TYR A 753 -32.51 36.02 -25.56
CA TYR A 753 -31.96 35.63 -24.25
C TYR A 753 -31.10 34.37 -24.34
N VAL A 754 -31.54 33.35 -25.10
CA VAL A 754 -30.77 32.12 -25.32
C VAL A 754 -29.45 32.44 -26.03
N ARG A 755 -29.47 33.28 -27.08
CA ARG A 755 -28.25 33.72 -27.78
C ARG A 755 -27.29 34.46 -26.85
N LYS A 756 -27.79 35.40 -26.03
CA LYS A 756 -26.96 36.12 -25.04
C LYS A 756 -26.33 35.18 -24.02
N TYR A 757 -27.09 34.21 -23.52
CA TYR A 757 -26.57 33.21 -22.59
C TYR A 757 -25.47 32.36 -23.24
N ASN A 758 -25.71 31.87 -24.46
CA ASN A 758 -24.73 31.07 -25.20
C ASN A 758 -23.46 31.87 -25.52
N GLU A 759 -23.60 33.15 -25.90
CA GLU A 759 -22.45 34.03 -26.13
C GLU A 759 -21.63 34.25 -24.85
N MET A 760 -22.30 34.47 -23.71
CA MET A 760 -21.64 34.59 -22.41
C MET A 760 -20.90 33.30 -22.03
N GLN A 761 -21.50 32.13 -22.25
CA GLN A 761 -20.86 30.83 -22.03
C GLN A 761 -19.63 30.64 -22.91
N LEU A 762 -19.72 31.01 -24.19
CA LEU A 762 -18.57 30.99 -25.12
C LEU A 762 -17.45 31.92 -24.65
N ARG A 763 -17.78 33.15 -24.24
CA ARG A 763 -16.80 34.10 -23.68
C ARG A 763 -16.11 33.54 -22.44
N HIS A 764 -16.83 32.87 -21.55
CA HIS A 764 -16.25 32.23 -20.37
C HIS A 764 -15.32 31.07 -20.76
N LYS A 765 -15.76 30.20 -21.68
CA LYS A 765 -14.94 29.11 -22.23
C LYS A 765 -13.66 29.64 -22.89
N ASP A 766 -13.73 30.75 -23.61
CA ASP A 766 -12.58 31.41 -24.24
C ASP A 766 -11.64 32.05 -23.23
N LYS A 767 -12.16 32.63 -22.13
CA LYS A 767 -11.34 33.14 -21.02
C LYS A 767 -10.56 32.00 -20.36
N ILE A 768 -11.22 30.87 -20.08
CA ILE A 768 -10.56 29.68 -19.52
C ILE A 768 -9.50 29.15 -20.48
N ARG A 769 -9.81 29.07 -21.78
CA ARG A 769 -8.84 28.60 -22.79
C ARG A 769 -7.59 29.48 -22.81
N ARG A 770 -7.75 30.80 -22.83
CA ARG A 770 -6.62 31.75 -22.78
C ARG A 770 -5.81 31.61 -21.50
N ALA A 771 -6.46 31.51 -20.33
CA ALA A 771 -5.75 31.30 -19.07
C ALA A 771 -4.94 29.99 -19.08
N LYS A 772 -5.51 28.91 -19.63
CA LYS A 772 -4.80 27.63 -19.81
C LYS A 772 -3.61 27.76 -20.75
N GLU A 773 -3.78 28.46 -21.87
CA GLU A 773 -2.70 28.71 -22.82
C GLU A 773 -1.57 29.50 -22.18
N THR A 774 -1.87 30.57 -21.44
CA THR A 774 -0.85 31.35 -20.70
C THR A 774 -0.11 30.46 -19.70
N PHE A 775 -0.83 29.67 -18.90
CA PHE A 775 -0.21 28.75 -17.94
C PHE A 775 0.73 27.75 -18.62
N ILE A 776 0.32 27.17 -19.74
CA ILE A 776 1.17 26.26 -20.52
C ILE A 776 2.44 26.96 -21.00
N HIS A 777 2.36 28.21 -21.45
CA HIS A 777 3.54 28.96 -21.88
C HIS A 777 4.48 29.25 -20.69
N GLU A 778 3.94 29.63 -19.54
CA GLU A 778 4.75 29.85 -18.34
C GLU A 778 5.43 28.57 -17.85
N VAL A 779 4.72 27.45 -17.84
CA VAL A 779 5.31 26.14 -17.47
C VAL A 779 6.44 25.79 -18.43
N LYS A 780 6.25 25.96 -19.75
CA LYS A 780 7.31 25.74 -20.73
C LYS A 780 8.53 26.63 -20.48
N GLN A 781 8.33 27.89 -20.10
CA GLN A 781 9.43 28.79 -19.74
C GLN A 781 10.16 28.34 -18.46
N ARG A 782 9.40 27.95 -17.43
CA ARG A 782 9.96 27.40 -16.17
C ARG A 782 10.75 26.13 -16.42
N ASP A 783 10.23 25.18 -17.19
CA ASP A 783 10.93 23.94 -17.55
C ASP A 783 12.22 24.22 -18.33
N SER A 784 12.19 25.20 -19.22
CA SER A 784 13.38 25.64 -19.97
C SER A 784 14.44 26.23 -19.02
N ARG A 785 14.02 27.02 -18.03
CA ARG A 785 14.92 27.58 -17.01
C ARG A 785 15.45 26.52 -16.05
N ILE A 786 14.64 25.56 -15.64
CA ILE A 786 15.06 24.43 -14.80
C ILE A 786 16.14 23.63 -15.55
N LYS A 787 15.92 23.28 -16.81
CA LYS A 787 16.94 22.59 -17.62
C LYS A 787 18.24 23.37 -17.73
N GLN A 788 18.18 24.69 -17.87
CA GLN A 788 19.39 25.54 -17.85
C GLN A 788 20.10 25.45 -16.49
N LEU A 789 19.37 25.57 -15.38
CA LEU A 789 19.93 25.48 -14.04
C LEU A 789 20.50 24.10 -13.73
N GLU A 790 19.87 23.03 -14.19
CA GLU A 790 20.39 21.66 -14.08
C GLU A 790 21.72 21.49 -14.82
N ASN A 791 21.82 22.07 -16.03
CA ASN A 791 23.07 22.10 -16.79
C ASN A 791 24.15 22.90 -16.04
N GLU A 792 23.84 24.12 -15.59
CA GLU A 792 24.75 24.96 -14.79
C GLU A 792 25.22 24.22 -13.51
N LEU A 793 24.30 23.51 -12.84
CA LEU A 793 24.60 22.69 -11.66
C LEU A 793 25.52 21.51 -12.01
N SER A 794 25.29 20.84 -13.15
CA SER A 794 26.13 19.74 -13.62
C SER A 794 27.55 20.20 -13.95
N GLU A 795 27.69 21.37 -14.56
CA GLU A 795 28.98 22.00 -14.86
C GLU A 795 29.70 22.40 -13.56
N SER A 796 28.98 23.00 -12.61
CA SER A 796 29.53 23.36 -11.30
C SER A 796 29.97 22.11 -10.51
N LYS A 797 29.19 21.02 -10.52
CA LYS A 797 29.58 19.74 -9.91
C LYS A 797 30.86 19.19 -10.53
N LEU A 798 31.00 19.23 -11.85
CA LEU A 798 32.21 18.82 -12.55
C LEU A 798 33.42 19.69 -12.15
N GLN A 799 33.23 21.00 -12.01
CA GLN A 799 34.28 21.91 -11.53
C GLN A 799 34.68 21.61 -10.09
N VAL A 800 33.72 21.38 -9.19
CA VAL A 800 33.98 20.99 -7.79
C VAL A 800 34.73 19.67 -7.73
N GLU A 801 34.36 18.68 -8.54
CA GLU A 801 35.05 17.40 -8.63
C GLU A 801 36.48 17.55 -9.14
N LYS A 802 36.70 18.42 -10.13
CA LYS A 802 38.04 18.79 -10.61
C LYS A 802 38.87 19.46 -9.51
N VAL A 803 38.29 20.42 -8.77
CA VAL A 803 38.94 21.09 -7.63
C VAL A 803 39.26 20.09 -6.51
N ARG A 804 38.33 19.18 -6.20
CA ARG A 804 38.53 18.09 -5.22
C ARG A 804 39.69 17.18 -5.64
N GLY A 805 39.77 16.83 -6.92
CA GLY A 805 40.89 16.10 -7.51
C GLY A 805 42.22 16.84 -7.36
N HIS A 806 42.25 18.15 -7.62
CA HIS A 806 43.43 18.97 -7.39
C HIS A 806 43.82 19.01 -5.90
N ILE A 807 42.87 19.19 -4.98
CA ILE A 807 43.12 19.18 -3.53
C ILE A 807 43.69 17.83 -3.07
N GLN A 808 43.14 16.69 -3.53
CA GLN A 808 43.72 15.37 -3.26
C GLN A 808 45.13 15.22 -3.85
N GLY A 809 45.37 15.73 -5.05
CA GLY A 809 46.70 15.76 -5.67
C GLY A 809 47.71 16.59 -4.88
N PHE A 810 47.32 17.76 -4.38
CA PHE A 810 48.13 18.61 -3.50
C PHE A 810 48.37 17.94 -2.14
N SER A 811 47.38 17.28 -1.56
CA SER A 811 47.52 16.50 -0.32
C SER A 811 48.52 15.33 -0.48
N CYS A 812 48.45 14.60 -1.60
CA CYS A 812 49.40 13.52 -1.88
C CYS A 812 50.83 14.03 -2.12
N LYS A 813 50.98 15.14 -2.86
CA LYS A 813 52.28 15.81 -3.04
C LYS A 813 52.81 16.37 -1.72
N GLY A 814 51.96 16.97 -0.89
CA GLY A 814 52.30 17.49 0.44
C GLY A 814 52.75 16.39 1.39
N ARG A 815 52.08 15.21 1.39
CA ARG A 815 52.55 14.03 2.12
C ARG A 815 53.89 13.52 1.61
N LEU A 816 54.09 13.42 0.29
CA LEU A 816 55.38 13.01 -0.30
C LEU A 816 56.51 14.01 -0.02
N GLN A 817 56.20 15.30 0.07
CA GLN A 817 57.16 16.36 0.40
C GLN A 817 57.46 16.38 1.90
N GLY A 818 56.45 16.16 2.76
CA GLY A 818 56.60 15.96 4.20
C GLY A 818 57.43 14.73 4.54
N HIS A 819 57.20 13.60 3.88
CA HIS A 819 58.04 12.40 3.99
C HIS A 819 59.49 12.66 3.56
N ARG A 820 59.71 13.40 2.45
CA ARG A 820 61.06 13.81 2.04
C ARG A 820 61.72 14.79 3.01
N CYS A 821 60.95 15.69 3.61
CA CYS A 821 61.44 16.63 4.62
C CYS A 821 61.82 15.89 5.92
N PHE A 822 60.98 14.96 6.38
CA PHE A 822 61.27 14.08 7.51
C PHE A 822 62.51 13.21 7.26
N GLN A 823 62.68 12.68 6.04
CA GLN A 823 63.85 11.90 5.68
C GLN A 823 65.12 12.77 5.65
N LYS A 824 65.03 14.01 5.14
CA LYS A 824 66.13 15.00 5.21
C LYS A 824 66.44 15.42 6.65
N HIS A 825 65.45 15.70 7.49
CA HIS A 825 65.63 16.04 8.90
C HIS A 825 66.19 14.85 9.69
N SER A 826 65.80 13.61 9.37
CA SER A 826 66.40 12.40 9.96
C SER A 826 67.86 12.21 9.53
N LEU A 827 68.20 12.49 8.27
CA LEU A 827 69.59 12.49 7.80
C LEU A 827 70.43 13.63 8.43
N VAL A 828 69.85 14.82 8.62
CA VAL A 828 70.51 15.95 9.29
C VAL A 828 70.65 15.70 10.79
N ALA A 829 69.68 15.08 11.45
CA ALA A 829 69.79 14.68 12.86
C ALA A 829 70.83 13.56 13.07
N LYS A 830 70.93 12.60 12.14
CA LYS A 830 71.99 11.58 12.14
C LYS A 830 73.38 12.14 11.82
N LYS A 831 73.48 13.25 11.06
CA LYS A 831 74.74 14.00 10.88
C LYS A 831 75.06 14.93 12.06
N GLY A 832 74.06 15.50 12.72
CA GLY A 832 74.20 16.38 13.88
C GLY A 832 74.66 15.66 15.15
N GLN A 833 74.46 14.34 15.23
CA GLN A 833 75.00 13.50 16.31
C GLN A 833 76.52 13.26 16.22
N TRP A 834 77.18 13.69 15.13
CA TRP A 834 78.64 13.63 14.96
C TRP A 834 79.34 15.00 15.12
N LEU A 835 78.62 16.06 15.47
CA LEU A 835 79.19 17.42 15.62
C LEU A 835 78.68 18.10 16.91
N LEU A 836 78.75 17.40 18.03
CA LEU A 836 78.71 18.02 19.37
C LEU A 836 80.13 18.04 19.97
N ALA A 837 81.03 18.68 19.25
CA ALA A 837 82.31 19.16 19.77
C ALA A 837 82.66 20.46 19.02
N GLY A 838 82.54 21.61 19.69
CA GLY A 838 83.10 22.88 19.21
C GLY A 838 82.10 24.05 19.17
N SER A 839 82.37 25.05 20.02
CA SER A 839 82.21 26.52 19.87
C SER A 839 81.08 27.04 18.94
N GLY A 840 80.22 27.99 19.33
CA GLY A 840 80.53 29.28 19.95
C GLY A 840 80.04 30.41 19.02
N MET A 841 79.19 31.30 19.55
CA MET A 841 78.95 32.70 19.14
C MET A 841 78.41 33.10 17.73
N VAL A 842 77.31 33.89 17.77
CA VAL A 842 77.15 35.27 17.21
C VAL A 842 76.69 35.50 15.73
N TRP A 843 75.51 36.15 15.65
CA TRP A 843 75.07 37.28 14.78
C TRP A 843 74.32 37.12 13.43
N SER A 844 73.14 37.78 13.43
CA SER A 844 72.67 38.87 12.52
C SER A 844 71.97 38.61 11.17
N ARG A 845 70.74 39.17 11.10
CA ARG A 845 70.05 39.94 10.03
C ARG A 845 70.41 39.68 8.57
N SER A 846 69.38 39.40 7.73
CA SER A 846 68.80 40.36 6.76
C SER A 846 67.71 39.74 5.85
N ARG A 847 66.94 40.66 5.27
CA ARG A 847 65.66 40.59 4.52
C ARG A 847 65.70 39.83 3.18
N GLU A 848 64.51 39.35 2.76
CA GLU A 848 63.85 39.55 1.44
C GLU A 848 62.49 38.79 1.45
N LEU A 849 61.34 39.47 1.51
CA LEU A 849 60.46 39.88 0.39
C LEU A 849 60.02 38.72 -0.54
N ILE A 850 58.74 38.32 -0.45
CA ILE A 850 57.74 38.31 -1.55
C ILE A 850 56.34 37.98 -0.96
N LEU A 851 55.34 38.64 -1.53
CA LEU A 851 53.96 38.91 -1.11
C LEU A 851 53.05 37.70 -0.81
N PRO A 852 51.97 37.93 -0.02
CA PRO A 852 50.87 37.00 0.14
C PRO A 852 49.80 37.23 -0.94
N LEU A 853 49.31 36.14 -1.52
CA LEU A 853 48.07 36.12 -2.30
C LEU A 853 47.04 35.31 -1.50
N ALA A 854 45.98 36.00 -1.13
CA ALA A 854 44.68 35.47 -0.76
C ALA A 854 43.64 36.51 -1.24
N PRO A 855 42.36 36.16 -1.40
CA PRO A 855 41.74 34.83 -1.28
C PRO A 855 41.46 34.15 -2.62
#